data_AF-A0A7H1J1C0-F1
#
_entry.id   AF-A0A7H1J1C0-F1
#
_cell.length_a   1.000
_cell.length_b   1.000
_cell.length_c   1.000
_cell.angle_alpha   90.00
_cell.angle_beta   90.00
_cell.angle_gamma   90.00
#
_symmetry.space_group_name_H-M   'P 1'
#
loop_
_entity.id
_entity.type
_entity.pdbx_description
1 polymer ?
#
loop_
_entity_poly.entity_id
_entity_poly.type
_entity_poly.pdbx_seq_one_letter_code
_entity_poly.pdbx_strand_id
1 'polypeptide(L)'
;MTDQELLCLAILVNLTSKAECRLDNIQNAKMTLNSDLFWTKFRKVASQLHTHNLKWPDSRVSLKHQIRVIPKSGELPEFGWAGNSSDYRIGRMLTSTFLWRGSKHSLVSVWLDDDVIWRKAAYKLGINKAFWYSIKQELQELFLGSHFPEEIDQHTHELLFPYKDNHYLTVTPVASHVDQLLIQRVSGVPMQTLSFPHPSALGVLCGCMGGHMRFIKQSPLMRRSATKSSYAEQQEVFNVYPVTCKPAVSIYREIIDVDTYTSLRLKRRARLLVLKQLDDVLSQWIAPFLRLKLIGKEATETSKLSDEEHYFLRSKETDLQDFSRYLNRKLHGVLEHNKYTRSYCYHQRLLGVTQKRLASILERAFSINAEVTSDNEEELYIVLKNLRLTEANGLNNPYVAGMPSMIGLYGFLHRFERQLIDCYPQVSVESFALHCNQYQVINKNKLPAYSIPEKDLGIRRSGIVPECSFDGKFSIVVKLNRHSGFTDKLDVELLKQVLPERLWGGSLHPPFLYEETEWAELVHDSNSLKHYIALNLFDGNWLAPVRDSGFDLSSNLQLLKQKDKLSFCLVGYRLLEPIKSRDVASGIHAFCEPLMSLCARERSIDVIRAASNIEKQIFWQYLPISQSCTTLQVGPVCGESNATSQST
;
A
#
# COMPACT_ATOMS: atom_id res chain seq x y z
N MET A 1 24.07 -41.36 15.02
CA MET A 1 23.00 -41.38 14.02
C MET A 1 23.32 -40.33 12.98
N THR A 2 23.54 -40.71 11.72
CA THR A 2 24.10 -39.86 10.63
C THR A 2 23.33 -39.99 9.32
N ASP A 3 22.21 -40.73 9.34
CA ASP A 3 21.61 -41.23 8.11
C ASP A 3 20.55 -40.29 7.57
N GLN A 4 19.99 -39.42 8.44
CA GLN A 4 19.04 -38.39 8.04
C GLN A 4 19.72 -37.24 7.28
N GLU A 5 20.87 -36.75 7.74
CA GLU A 5 21.64 -35.72 7.03
C GLU A 5 22.19 -36.24 5.70
N LEU A 6 22.65 -37.50 5.67
CA LEU A 6 23.06 -38.17 4.43
C LEU A 6 21.90 -38.26 3.43
N LEU A 7 20.74 -38.69 3.89
CA LEU A 7 19.54 -38.79 3.07
C LEU A 7 19.08 -37.41 2.57
N CYS A 8 19.13 -36.39 3.44
CA CYS A 8 18.81 -35.01 3.10
C CYS A 8 19.73 -34.48 1.99
N LEU A 9 21.05 -34.65 2.13
CA LEU A 9 22.01 -34.28 1.09
C LEU A 9 21.76 -35.04 -0.22
N ALA A 10 21.47 -36.34 -0.15
CA ALA A 10 21.16 -37.13 -1.34
C ALA A 10 19.90 -36.61 -2.06
N ILE A 11 18.84 -36.32 -1.31
CA ILE A 11 17.60 -35.72 -1.85
C ILE A 11 17.90 -34.39 -2.52
N LEU A 12 18.61 -33.49 -1.84
CA LEU A 12 18.92 -32.15 -2.36
C LEU A 12 19.75 -32.22 -3.66
N VAL A 13 20.78 -33.08 -3.71
CA VAL A 13 21.59 -33.29 -4.92
C VAL A 13 20.74 -33.87 -6.05
N ASN A 14 19.92 -34.87 -5.76
CA ASN A 14 19.08 -35.52 -6.76
C ASN A 14 17.99 -34.60 -7.33
N LEU A 15 17.60 -33.52 -6.63
CA LEU A 15 16.73 -32.47 -7.20
C LEU A 15 17.35 -31.76 -8.41
N THR A 16 18.67 -31.88 -8.63
CA THR A 16 19.35 -31.30 -9.79
C THR A 16 19.27 -32.17 -11.04
N SER A 17 18.98 -33.47 -10.87
CA SER A 17 18.96 -34.45 -11.96
C SER A 17 17.85 -34.19 -12.97
N LYS A 18 18.13 -34.50 -14.25
CA LYS A 18 17.15 -34.59 -15.34
C LYS A 18 16.51 -35.95 -15.48
N ALA A 19 17.19 -37.00 -15.06
CA ALA A 19 16.69 -38.35 -15.13
C ALA A 19 15.67 -38.60 -14.02
N GLU A 20 14.66 -39.41 -14.32
CA GLU A 20 13.79 -39.99 -13.31
C GLU A 20 14.63 -40.88 -12.40
N CYS A 21 14.86 -40.41 -11.18
CA CYS A 21 15.54 -41.16 -10.14
C CYS A 21 14.81 -40.92 -8.83
N ARG A 22 14.80 -41.93 -7.95
CA ARG A 22 14.29 -41.71 -6.60
C ARG A 22 15.18 -40.68 -5.90
N LEU A 23 14.57 -39.71 -5.23
CA LEU A 23 15.31 -38.63 -4.58
C LEU A 23 16.23 -39.16 -3.46
N ASP A 24 15.88 -40.28 -2.83
CA ASP A 24 16.70 -40.95 -1.82
C ASP A 24 17.86 -41.79 -2.36
N ASN A 25 18.08 -41.82 -3.68
CA ASN A 25 19.14 -42.63 -4.28
C ASN A 25 20.55 -42.04 -4.01
N ILE A 26 21.23 -42.61 -3.03
CA ILE A 26 22.58 -42.22 -2.61
C ILE A 26 23.61 -42.41 -3.74
N GLN A 27 23.49 -43.46 -4.56
CA GLN A 27 24.47 -43.72 -5.63
C GLN A 27 24.39 -42.68 -6.73
N ASN A 28 23.18 -42.23 -7.06
CA ASN A 28 22.99 -41.13 -8.03
C ASN A 28 23.55 -39.80 -7.50
N ALA A 29 23.36 -39.53 -6.22
CA ALA A 29 23.92 -38.34 -5.58
C ALA A 29 25.45 -38.35 -5.61
N LYS A 30 26.08 -39.50 -5.31
CA LYS A 30 27.54 -39.69 -5.44
C LYS A 30 28.04 -39.42 -6.85
N MET A 31 27.41 -40.00 -7.86
CA MET A 31 27.80 -39.78 -9.26
C MET A 31 27.69 -38.30 -9.67
N THR A 32 26.65 -37.62 -9.20
CA THR A 32 26.43 -36.19 -9.48
C THR A 32 27.51 -35.32 -8.82
N LEU A 33 27.85 -35.59 -7.55
CA LEU A 33 28.87 -34.85 -6.82
C LEU A 33 30.30 -35.14 -7.29
N ASN A 34 30.55 -36.26 -7.96
CA ASN A 34 31.84 -36.54 -8.59
C ASN A 34 32.03 -35.83 -9.94
N SER A 35 31.04 -35.07 -10.42
CA SER A 35 31.12 -34.37 -11.71
C SER A 35 31.69 -32.96 -11.55
N ASP A 36 32.79 -32.66 -12.25
CA ASP A 36 33.36 -31.30 -12.29
C ASP A 36 32.39 -30.28 -12.90
N LEU A 37 31.60 -30.71 -13.90
CA LEU A 37 30.56 -29.87 -14.51
C LEU A 37 29.50 -29.43 -13.51
N PHE A 38 29.17 -30.29 -12.54
CA PHE A 38 28.25 -29.93 -11.45
C PHE A 38 28.85 -28.82 -10.60
N TRP A 39 30.11 -28.94 -10.18
CA TRP A 39 30.76 -27.95 -9.31
C TRP A 39 31.03 -26.62 -10.00
N THR A 40 31.36 -26.61 -11.29
CA THR A 40 31.46 -25.37 -12.08
C THR A 40 30.12 -24.64 -12.11
N LYS A 41 29.01 -25.36 -12.31
CA LYS A 41 27.68 -24.76 -12.25
C LYS A 41 27.28 -24.36 -10.83
N PHE A 42 27.62 -25.15 -9.82
CA PHE A 42 27.38 -24.84 -8.41
C PHE A 42 27.96 -23.48 -8.06
N ARG A 43 29.24 -23.24 -8.38
CA ARG A 43 29.93 -21.97 -8.12
C ARG A 43 29.25 -20.80 -8.82
N LYS A 44 28.92 -20.96 -10.10
CA LYS A 44 28.20 -19.96 -10.90
C LYS A 44 26.82 -19.64 -10.30
N VAL A 45 26.08 -20.63 -9.84
CA VAL A 45 24.73 -20.44 -9.28
C VAL A 45 24.81 -19.84 -7.87
N ALA A 46 25.78 -20.26 -7.06
CA ALA A 46 26.03 -19.69 -5.74
C ALA A 46 26.33 -18.19 -5.82
N SER A 47 27.16 -17.76 -6.77
CA SER A 47 27.45 -16.33 -6.97
C SER A 47 26.21 -15.51 -7.34
N GLN A 48 25.20 -16.16 -7.94
CA GLN A 48 23.92 -15.57 -8.35
C GLN A 48 22.81 -15.62 -7.29
N LEU A 49 23.09 -16.12 -6.09
CA LEU A 49 22.13 -16.01 -4.97
C LEU A 49 21.92 -14.54 -4.61
N HIS A 50 20.66 -14.16 -4.38
CA HIS A 50 20.28 -12.78 -4.13
C HIS A 50 19.38 -12.65 -2.91
N THR A 51 19.37 -11.46 -2.31
CA THR A 51 18.32 -11.08 -1.35
C THR A 51 17.21 -10.28 -2.02
N HIS A 52 17.51 -9.61 -3.14
CA HIS A 52 16.55 -8.85 -3.93
C HIS A 52 16.60 -9.29 -5.39
N ASN A 53 15.44 -9.51 -5.98
CA ASN A 53 15.33 -10.00 -7.34
C ASN A 53 15.27 -8.85 -8.35
N LEU A 54 16.39 -8.53 -8.99
CA LEU A 54 16.46 -7.49 -10.03
C LEU A 54 15.69 -7.88 -11.32
N LYS A 55 15.50 -9.18 -11.58
CA LYS A 55 14.71 -9.66 -12.72
C LYS A 55 13.20 -9.56 -12.52
N TRP A 56 12.75 -9.06 -11.38
CA TRP A 56 11.33 -8.93 -11.12
C TRP A 56 10.82 -7.54 -11.54
N PRO A 57 9.77 -7.42 -12.38
CA PRO A 57 9.02 -8.48 -13.06
C PRO A 57 9.55 -8.82 -14.47
N ASP A 58 10.63 -8.18 -14.96
CA ASP A 58 11.18 -8.42 -16.30
C ASP A 58 12.37 -9.40 -16.31
N SER A 59 12.14 -10.59 -16.87
CA SER A 59 13.15 -11.66 -16.96
C SER A 59 14.37 -11.34 -17.84
N ARG A 60 14.31 -10.27 -18.66
CA ARG A 60 15.37 -9.87 -19.60
C ARG A 60 16.54 -9.17 -18.92
N VAL A 61 16.34 -8.63 -17.72
CA VAL A 61 17.40 -8.01 -16.93
C VAL A 61 18.59 -8.96 -16.81
N SER A 62 19.80 -8.45 -17.07
CA SER A 62 21.03 -9.22 -17.17
C SER A 62 21.36 -10.00 -15.89
N LEU A 63 21.93 -11.19 -16.10
CA LEU A 63 22.34 -12.12 -15.05
C LEU A 63 23.51 -11.63 -14.20
N LYS A 64 24.29 -10.67 -14.72
CA LYS A 64 25.47 -10.10 -14.05
C LYS A 64 25.07 -9.16 -12.91
N HIS A 65 23.81 -8.75 -12.85
CA HIS A 65 23.33 -7.71 -11.96
C HIS A 65 22.50 -8.31 -10.81
N GLN A 66 23.18 -8.92 -9.82
CA GLN A 66 22.54 -9.53 -8.65
C GLN A 66 22.74 -8.66 -7.42
N ILE A 67 21.69 -8.51 -6.61
CA ILE A 67 21.74 -7.73 -5.37
C ILE A 67 21.74 -8.68 -4.17
N ARG A 68 22.80 -8.58 -3.37
CA ARG A 68 22.98 -9.35 -2.15
C ARG A 68 23.22 -8.37 -1.02
N VAL A 69 22.26 -8.27 -0.10
CA VAL A 69 22.39 -7.41 1.09
C VAL A 69 22.67 -8.30 2.29
N ILE A 70 23.87 -8.22 2.84
CA ILE A 70 24.28 -9.00 4.01
C ILE A 70 24.11 -8.15 5.27
N PRO A 71 23.29 -8.59 6.26
CA PRO A 71 23.12 -7.87 7.52
C PRO A 71 24.41 -7.78 8.32
N LYS A 72 24.62 -6.66 9.02
CA LYS A 72 25.77 -6.49 9.93
C LYS A 72 25.73 -7.43 11.14
N SER A 73 24.57 -8.01 11.46
CA SER A 73 24.40 -8.98 12.55
C SER A 73 25.08 -10.33 12.27
N GLY A 74 25.52 -10.59 11.04
CA GLY A 74 26.22 -11.81 10.64
C GLY A 74 25.33 -13.01 10.33
N GLU A 75 24.04 -12.97 10.68
CA GLU A 75 23.07 -13.99 10.27
C GLU A 75 22.75 -13.88 8.78
N LEU A 76 22.85 -15.00 8.06
CA LEU A 76 22.54 -15.02 6.64
C LEU A 76 21.04 -14.95 6.39
N PRO A 77 20.59 -14.07 5.47
CA PRO A 77 19.19 -13.99 5.09
C PRO A 77 18.77 -15.21 4.26
N GLU A 78 17.45 -15.40 4.10
CA GLU A 78 16.94 -16.35 3.12
C GLU A 78 17.22 -15.84 1.70
N PHE A 79 18.00 -16.63 0.95
CA PHE A 79 18.36 -16.28 -0.42
C PHE A 79 17.33 -16.79 -1.43
N GLY A 80 17.04 -15.93 -2.40
CA GLY A 80 16.44 -16.30 -3.67
C GLY A 80 17.50 -16.58 -4.73
N TRP A 81 17.03 -17.03 -5.89
CA TRP A 81 17.87 -17.18 -7.07
C TRP A 81 17.11 -16.82 -8.34
N ALA A 82 17.75 -16.02 -9.19
CA ALA A 82 17.23 -15.61 -10.50
C ALA A 82 18.36 -15.55 -11.52
N GLY A 83 18.63 -16.70 -12.15
CA GLY A 83 19.62 -16.84 -13.21
C GLY A 83 19.00 -17.22 -14.56
N ASN A 84 19.64 -18.17 -15.25
CA ASN A 84 19.15 -18.74 -16.51
C ASN A 84 18.31 -19.99 -16.29
N SER A 85 17.29 -20.21 -17.10
CA SER A 85 16.46 -21.42 -17.01
C SER A 85 17.25 -22.75 -17.07
N SER A 86 18.43 -22.77 -17.70
CA SER A 86 19.33 -23.94 -17.73
C SER A 86 19.86 -24.35 -16.37
N ASP A 87 20.03 -23.39 -15.46
CA ASP A 87 20.69 -23.55 -14.16
C ASP A 87 19.66 -23.61 -13.01
N TYR A 88 18.37 -23.50 -13.35
CA TYR A 88 17.24 -23.44 -12.43
C TYR A 88 17.23 -24.54 -11.37
N ARG A 89 17.61 -25.77 -11.73
CA ARG A 89 17.55 -26.92 -10.80
C ARG A 89 18.62 -26.84 -9.71
N ILE A 90 19.80 -26.30 -10.03
CA ILE A 90 20.86 -26.06 -9.05
C ILE A 90 20.49 -24.86 -8.18
N GLY A 91 19.89 -23.81 -8.77
CA GLY A 91 19.32 -22.69 -8.01
C GLY A 91 18.29 -23.17 -7.00
N ARG A 92 17.37 -24.08 -7.41
CA ARG A 92 16.39 -24.71 -6.52
C ARG A 92 17.05 -25.52 -5.41
N MET A 93 18.10 -26.29 -5.70
CA MET A 93 18.85 -27.05 -4.69
C MET A 93 19.46 -26.11 -3.63
N LEU A 94 20.12 -25.02 -4.05
CA LEU A 94 20.80 -24.09 -3.13
C LEU A 94 19.85 -23.26 -2.28
N THR A 95 18.68 -22.90 -2.84
CA THR A 95 17.65 -22.08 -2.15
C THR A 95 16.63 -22.93 -1.40
N SER A 96 16.70 -24.26 -1.50
CA SER A 96 15.88 -25.15 -0.69
C SER A 96 16.28 -25.01 0.79
N THR A 97 15.27 -24.82 1.63
CA THR A 97 15.44 -24.66 3.08
C THR A 97 14.75 -25.77 3.83
N PHE A 98 15.36 -26.21 4.93
CA PHE A 98 14.87 -27.29 5.78
C PHE A 98 15.07 -26.95 7.26
N LEU A 99 14.28 -27.58 8.13
CA LEU A 99 14.41 -27.42 9.58
C LEU A 99 15.38 -28.48 10.12
N TRP A 100 16.41 -28.02 10.83
CA TRP A 100 17.36 -28.89 11.52
C TRP A 100 17.64 -28.32 12.90
N ARG A 101 17.49 -29.15 13.94
CA ARG A 101 17.63 -28.76 15.36
C ARG A 101 16.81 -27.52 15.77
N GLY A 102 15.64 -27.33 15.16
CA GLY A 102 14.73 -26.21 15.46
C GLY A 102 15.03 -24.92 14.70
N SER A 103 16.13 -24.86 13.96
CA SER A 103 16.52 -23.72 13.13
C SER A 103 16.36 -24.02 11.65
N LYS A 104 16.17 -22.98 10.84
CA LYS A 104 16.05 -23.10 9.39
C LYS A 104 17.43 -23.01 8.75
N HIS A 105 17.81 -24.02 7.98
CA HIS A 105 19.07 -24.07 7.25
C HIS A 105 18.84 -24.20 5.74
N SER A 106 19.81 -23.75 4.96
CA SER A 106 20.00 -24.08 3.55
C SER A 106 21.30 -24.86 3.39
N LEU A 107 21.56 -25.37 2.19
CA LEU A 107 22.86 -25.96 1.90
C LEU A 107 24.00 -24.96 2.15
N VAL A 108 23.83 -23.70 1.74
CA VAL A 108 24.84 -22.66 1.91
C VAL A 108 25.16 -22.46 3.39
N SER A 109 24.14 -22.37 4.25
CA SER A 109 24.38 -22.20 5.69
C SER A 109 25.04 -23.45 6.29
N VAL A 110 24.64 -24.66 5.88
CA VAL A 110 25.29 -25.91 6.32
C VAL A 110 26.79 -25.93 6.01
N TRP A 111 27.20 -25.46 4.82
CA TRP A 111 28.63 -25.38 4.46
C TRP A 111 29.38 -24.36 5.31
N LEU A 112 28.77 -23.20 5.59
CA LEU A 112 29.39 -22.12 6.33
C LEU A 112 29.49 -22.42 7.84
N ASP A 113 28.43 -23.00 8.42
CA ASP A 113 28.37 -23.44 9.83
C ASP A 113 29.39 -24.55 10.14
N ASP A 114 29.69 -25.41 9.14
CA ASP A 114 30.72 -26.46 9.20
C ASP A 114 30.53 -27.47 10.35
N ASP A 115 29.27 -27.82 10.64
CA ASP A 115 28.94 -28.84 11.63
C ASP A 115 29.47 -30.22 11.19
N VAL A 116 30.06 -30.92 12.16
CA VAL A 116 30.73 -32.21 11.97
C VAL A 116 29.81 -33.27 11.36
N ILE A 117 28.52 -33.26 11.68
CA ILE A 117 27.55 -34.26 11.21
C ILE A 117 27.32 -34.12 9.70
N TRP A 118 27.08 -32.89 9.24
CA TRP A 118 26.89 -32.60 7.81
C TRP A 118 28.16 -32.89 7.01
N ARG A 119 29.33 -32.55 7.55
CA ARG A 119 30.62 -32.86 6.93
C ARG A 119 30.84 -34.36 6.79
N LYS A 120 30.53 -35.16 7.82
CA LYS A 120 30.59 -36.65 7.74
C LYS A 120 29.59 -37.21 6.71
N ALA A 121 28.39 -36.64 6.61
CA ALA A 121 27.41 -37.02 5.60
C ALA A 121 27.91 -36.72 4.18
N ALA A 122 28.51 -35.55 3.94
CA ALA A 122 29.12 -35.17 2.68
C ALA A 122 30.28 -36.12 2.28
N TYR A 123 31.09 -36.55 3.25
CA TYR A 123 32.18 -37.51 3.01
C TYR A 123 31.66 -38.88 2.54
N LYS A 124 30.55 -39.34 3.11
CA LYS A 124 29.88 -40.56 2.64
C LYS A 124 29.36 -40.44 1.20
N LEU A 125 29.17 -39.23 0.68
CA LEU A 125 28.77 -38.95 -0.70
C LEU A 125 29.95 -38.70 -1.66
N GLY A 126 31.20 -38.83 -1.20
CA GLY A 126 32.40 -38.71 -2.05
C GLY A 126 33.10 -37.35 -2.00
N ILE A 127 32.59 -36.39 -1.23
CA ILE A 127 33.28 -35.11 -1.02
C ILE A 127 34.44 -35.33 -0.06
N ASN A 128 35.68 -35.00 -0.45
CA ASN A 128 36.82 -35.15 0.45
C ASN A 128 36.98 -33.93 1.37
N LYS A 129 37.82 -34.07 2.42
CA LYS A 129 38.05 -33.01 3.41
C LYS A 129 38.62 -31.73 2.80
N ALA A 130 39.61 -31.82 1.91
CA ALA A 130 40.24 -30.66 1.30
C ALA A 130 39.25 -29.86 0.45
N PHE A 131 38.45 -30.56 -0.35
CA PHE A 131 37.44 -29.97 -1.21
C PHE A 131 36.32 -29.29 -0.41
N TRP A 132 35.87 -29.90 0.70
CA TRP A 132 34.91 -29.28 1.60
C TRP A 132 35.39 -27.90 2.10
N TYR A 133 36.63 -27.82 2.57
CA TYR A 133 37.19 -26.56 3.06
C TYR A 133 37.44 -25.54 1.95
N SER A 134 37.80 -25.99 0.74
CA SER A 134 37.91 -25.12 -0.43
C SER A 134 36.57 -24.47 -0.76
N ILE A 135 35.48 -25.25 -0.85
CA ILE A 135 34.13 -24.68 -1.10
C ILE A 135 33.69 -23.77 0.04
N LYS A 136 33.93 -24.14 1.30
CA LYS A 136 33.62 -23.30 2.45
C LYS A 136 34.31 -21.93 2.34
N GLN A 137 35.61 -21.91 2.01
CA GLN A 137 36.36 -20.66 1.86
C GLN A 137 35.79 -19.81 0.72
N GLU A 138 35.52 -20.40 -0.45
CA GLU A 138 34.91 -19.68 -1.58
C GLU A 138 33.55 -19.06 -1.21
N LEU A 139 32.71 -19.78 -0.45
CA LEU A 139 31.44 -19.25 0.03
C LEU A 139 31.64 -18.15 1.08
N GLN A 140 32.60 -18.29 2.00
CA GLN A 140 32.91 -17.26 2.99
C GLN A 140 33.34 -15.95 2.32
N GLU A 141 34.19 -16.03 1.30
CA GLU A 141 34.61 -14.88 0.49
C GLU A 141 33.41 -14.26 -0.24
N LEU A 142 32.53 -15.08 -0.82
CA LEU A 142 31.35 -14.63 -1.55
C LEU A 142 30.32 -13.91 -0.67
N PHE A 143 30.17 -14.33 0.59
CA PHE A 143 29.17 -13.80 1.53
C PHE A 143 29.77 -12.87 2.59
N LEU A 144 31.03 -12.43 2.44
CA LEU A 144 31.71 -11.54 3.38
C LEU A 144 31.02 -10.17 3.50
N GLY A 145 30.37 -9.70 2.44
CA GLY A 145 29.70 -8.40 2.43
C GLY A 145 28.58 -8.32 1.38
N SER A 146 27.88 -7.18 1.41
CA SER A 146 26.85 -6.87 0.42
C SER A 146 27.46 -6.66 -0.97
N HIS A 147 26.74 -7.07 -2.01
CA HIS A 147 27.09 -6.90 -3.41
C HIS A 147 25.97 -6.17 -4.15
N PHE A 148 26.35 -5.17 -4.94
CA PHE A 148 25.46 -4.39 -5.80
C PHE A 148 26.07 -4.29 -7.20
N PRO A 149 25.25 -4.29 -8.26
CA PRO A 149 25.71 -4.02 -9.61
C PRO A 149 26.36 -2.62 -9.73
N GLU A 150 27.42 -2.54 -10.54
CA GLU A 150 28.04 -1.25 -10.90
C GLU A 150 27.29 -0.59 -12.07
N GLU A 151 26.82 -1.38 -13.03
CA GLU A 151 26.03 -0.93 -14.19
C GLU A 151 24.53 -1.18 -13.97
N ILE A 152 23.71 -0.30 -14.56
CA ILE A 152 22.25 -0.41 -14.57
C ILE A 152 21.82 -0.99 -15.92
N ASP A 153 20.93 -1.98 -15.88
CA ASP A 153 20.44 -2.64 -17.08
C ASP A 153 19.33 -1.81 -17.73
N GLN A 154 19.34 -1.70 -19.06
CA GLN A 154 18.33 -0.96 -19.82
C GLN A 154 16.88 -1.43 -19.59
N HIS A 155 16.66 -2.65 -19.10
CA HIS A 155 15.34 -3.20 -18.79
C HIS A 155 14.91 -2.94 -17.34
N THR A 156 15.75 -2.31 -16.51
CA THR A 156 15.37 -1.92 -15.14
C THR A 156 14.60 -0.60 -15.14
N HIS A 157 13.74 -0.44 -14.14
CA HIS A 157 12.97 0.79 -13.97
C HIS A 157 13.74 1.77 -13.10
N GLU A 158 13.92 2.99 -13.59
CA GLU A 158 14.55 4.08 -12.86
C GLU A 158 13.51 5.13 -12.46
N LEU A 159 13.63 5.64 -11.23
CA LEU A 159 12.80 6.72 -10.70
C LEU A 159 13.69 7.87 -10.27
N LEU A 160 13.21 9.10 -10.47
CA LEU A 160 13.95 10.32 -10.16
C LEU A 160 13.29 11.05 -8.98
N PHE A 161 14.07 11.35 -7.93
CA PHE A 161 13.58 12.03 -6.72
C PHE A 161 14.36 13.31 -6.42
N PRO A 162 13.71 14.35 -5.90
CA PRO A 162 14.41 15.53 -5.41
C PRO A 162 15.39 15.17 -4.29
N TYR A 163 16.62 15.65 -4.39
CA TYR A 163 17.71 15.35 -3.47
C TYR A 163 18.68 16.52 -3.40
N LYS A 164 18.77 17.19 -2.23
CA LYS A 164 19.66 18.33 -1.91
C LYS A 164 19.65 19.48 -2.94
N ASP A 165 19.39 20.71 -2.51
CA ASP A 165 19.58 21.95 -3.28
C ASP A 165 19.39 21.82 -4.80
N ASN A 166 18.14 21.58 -5.22
CA ASN A 166 17.71 21.48 -6.63
C ASN A 166 18.41 20.38 -7.48
N HIS A 167 19.05 19.40 -6.86
CA HIS A 167 19.53 18.19 -7.53
C HIS A 167 18.51 17.05 -7.43
N TYR A 168 18.76 16.00 -8.21
CA TYR A 168 17.93 14.80 -8.21
C TYR A 168 18.78 13.56 -7.96
N LEU A 169 18.16 12.53 -7.38
CA LEU A 169 18.70 11.20 -7.18
C LEU A 169 17.92 10.21 -8.03
N THR A 170 18.62 9.43 -8.85
CA THR A 170 18.03 8.27 -9.52
C THR A 170 18.03 7.07 -8.57
N VAL A 171 16.91 6.35 -8.48
CA VAL A 171 16.82 5.10 -7.73
C VAL A 171 16.19 3.99 -8.54
N THR A 172 16.67 2.76 -8.34
CA THR A 172 16.11 1.56 -8.95
C THR A 172 15.45 0.69 -7.89
N PRO A 173 14.09 0.63 -7.85
CA PRO A 173 13.38 -0.20 -6.89
C PRO A 173 13.47 -1.69 -7.25
N VAL A 174 13.80 -2.50 -6.25
CA VAL A 174 14.01 -3.96 -6.39
C VAL A 174 13.18 -4.74 -5.39
N ALA A 175 12.68 -5.91 -5.80
CA ALA A 175 11.79 -6.70 -4.97
C ALA A 175 12.56 -7.53 -3.93
N SER A 176 12.22 -7.38 -2.64
CA SER A 176 12.76 -8.23 -1.57
C SER A 176 12.25 -9.65 -1.72
N HIS A 177 13.17 -10.61 -1.73
CA HIS A 177 12.84 -12.03 -1.85
C HIS A 177 12.04 -12.53 -0.65
N VAL A 178 12.43 -12.11 0.56
CA VAL A 178 11.79 -12.52 1.82
C VAL A 178 10.36 -12.01 1.87
N ASP A 179 10.12 -10.77 1.46
CA ASP A 179 8.76 -10.20 1.45
C ASP A 179 7.88 -10.85 0.39
N GLN A 180 8.41 -11.13 -0.80
CA GLN A 180 7.67 -11.90 -1.81
C GLN A 180 7.28 -13.28 -1.29
N LEU A 181 8.21 -13.97 -0.61
CA LEU A 181 7.97 -15.28 -0.01
C LEU A 181 6.94 -15.23 1.11
N LEU A 182 7.00 -14.19 1.96
CA LEU A 182 6.02 -13.93 3.02
C LEU A 182 4.62 -13.83 2.43
N ILE A 183 4.43 -13.02 1.38
CA ILE A 183 3.14 -12.82 0.72
C ILE A 183 2.59 -14.11 0.13
N GLN A 184 3.44 -14.97 -0.44
CA GLN A 184 2.98 -16.28 -0.96
C GLN A 184 2.38 -17.16 0.14
N ARG A 185 2.86 -17.05 1.39
CA ARG A 185 2.43 -17.83 2.55
C ARG A 185 1.25 -17.20 3.31
N VAL A 186 0.94 -15.94 3.08
CA VAL A 186 -0.10 -15.23 3.82
C VAL A 186 -1.50 -15.81 3.54
N SER A 187 -2.30 -15.88 4.60
CA SER A 187 -3.72 -16.27 4.61
C SER A 187 -4.56 -15.26 5.41
N GLY A 188 -5.88 -15.24 5.20
CA GLY A 188 -6.81 -14.38 5.95
C GLY A 188 -6.87 -12.92 5.49
N VAL A 189 -6.27 -12.58 4.34
CA VAL A 189 -6.44 -11.28 3.66
C VAL A 189 -6.86 -11.52 2.22
N PRO A 190 -7.52 -10.57 1.56
CA PRO A 190 -7.84 -10.67 0.14
C PRO A 190 -6.58 -10.83 -0.72
N MET A 191 -6.58 -11.83 -1.61
CA MET A 191 -5.47 -12.10 -2.51
C MET A 191 -5.92 -12.07 -3.97
N GLN A 192 -5.02 -11.68 -4.85
CA GLN A 192 -5.12 -11.78 -6.30
C GLN A 192 -3.95 -12.61 -6.80
N THR A 193 -4.20 -13.50 -7.76
CA THR A 193 -3.15 -14.32 -8.37
C THR A 193 -2.96 -13.89 -9.81
N LEU A 194 -1.71 -13.68 -10.22
CA LEU A 194 -1.33 -13.37 -11.60
C LEU A 194 -0.47 -14.50 -12.15
N SER A 195 -0.60 -14.75 -13.45
CA SER A 195 0.10 -15.84 -14.15
C SER A 195 1.23 -15.30 -15.01
N PHE A 196 2.46 -15.67 -14.68
CA PHE A 196 3.67 -15.30 -15.41
C PHE A 196 4.08 -16.44 -16.36
N PRO A 197 4.18 -16.22 -17.69
CA PRO A 197 4.38 -17.30 -18.67
C PRO A 197 5.80 -17.89 -18.71
N HIS A 198 6.81 -17.16 -18.22
CA HIS A 198 8.21 -17.62 -18.19
C HIS A 198 8.78 -17.66 -16.76
N PRO A 199 8.19 -18.48 -15.88
CA PRO A 199 8.44 -18.36 -14.44
C PRO A 199 9.85 -18.78 -14.04
N SER A 200 10.45 -19.76 -14.72
CA SER A 200 11.84 -20.19 -14.47
C SER A 200 12.89 -19.13 -14.81
N ALA A 201 12.56 -18.18 -15.69
CA ALA A 201 13.46 -17.09 -16.09
C ALA A 201 13.44 -15.94 -15.08
N LEU A 202 12.32 -15.76 -14.36
CA LEU A 202 12.16 -14.79 -13.28
C LEU A 202 12.84 -15.24 -11.97
N GLY A 203 12.92 -16.55 -11.74
CA GLY A 203 13.65 -17.12 -10.61
C GLY A 203 12.98 -18.32 -9.97
N VAL A 204 13.60 -18.87 -8.93
CA VAL A 204 13.12 -20.09 -8.25
C VAL A 204 11.73 -19.89 -7.67
N LEU A 205 11.47 -18.78 -6.98
CA LEU A 205 10.18 -18.51 -6.32
C LEU A 205 9.01 -18.59 -7.33
N CYS A 206 9.10 -17.82 -8.41
CA CYS A 206 8.08 -17.82 -9.46
C CYS A 206 7.94 -19.20 -10.13
N GLY A 207 9.07 -19.86 -10.42
CA GLY A 207 9.10 -21.21 -10.98
C GLY A 207 8.44 -22.28 -10.09
N CYS A 208 8.66 -22.24 -8.78
CA CYS A 208 8.06 -23.17 -7.82
C CYS A 208 6.54 -23.01 -7.73
N MET A 209 6.05 -21.79 -7.96
CA MET A 209 4.61 -21.50 -8.02
C MET A 209 3.99 -21.78 -9.40
N GLY A 210 4.76 -22.33 -10.35
CA GLY A 210 4.29 -22.54 -11.73
C GLY A 210 3.97 -21.25 -12.47
N GLY A 211 4.50 -20.11 -12.02
CA GLY A 211 4.15 -18.78 -12.52
C GLY A 211 2.94 -18.13 -11.88
N HIS A 212 2.24 -18.81 -10.96
CA HIS A 212 1.08 -18.27 -10.26
C HIS A 212 1.49 -17.52 -9.00
N MET A 213 1.78 -16.23 -9.15
CA MET A 213 2.24 -15.38 -8.05
C MET A 213 1.06 -14.66 -7.40
N ARG A 214 0.98 -14.71 -6.07
CA ARG A 214 -0.07 -14.09 -5.27
C ARG A 214 0.36 -12.69 -4.83
N PHE A 215 -0.60 -11.77 -4.83
CA PHE A 215 -0.48 -10.38 -4.37
C PHE A 215 -1.62 -10.08 -3.42
N ILE A 216 -1.39 -9.18 -2.47
CA ILE A 216 -2.46 -8.72 -1.57
C ILE A 216 -3.38 -7.81 -2.37
N LYS A 217 -4.65 -8.17 -2.49
CA LYS A 217 -5.63 -7.39 -3.25
C LYS A 217 -6.16 -6.27 -2.37
N GLN A 218 -5.88 -5.03 -2.76
CA GLN A 218 -6.33 -3.84 -2.06
C GLN A 218 -7.12 -2.91 -2.98
N SER A 219 -7.90 -2.02 -2.36
CA SER A 219 -8.68 -1.00 -3.06
C SER A 219 -8.81 0.24 -2.19
N PRO A 220 -8.75 1.44 -2.77
CA PRO A 220 -8.93 2.68 -2.03
C PRO A 220 -10.36 2.83 -1.48
N LEU A 221 -11.34 2.18 -2.12
CA LEU A 221 -12.71 2.13 -1.63
C LEU A 221 -12.88 0.99 -0.62
N MET A 222 -13.66 1.24 0.43
CA MET A 222 -14.16 0.16 1.27
C MET A 222 -15.07 -0.75 0.44
N ARG A 223 -14.99 -2.07 0.64
CA ARG A 223 -15.90 -3.02 -0.05
C ARG A 223 -17.33 -2.65 0.27
N ARG A 224 -18.04 -2.04 -0.68
CA ARG A 224 -19.48 -1.97 -0.64
C ARG A 224 -20.00 -3.40 -0.72
N SER A 225 -20.88 -3.78 0.21
CA SER A 225 -21.78 -4.91 -0.04
C SER A 225 -22.38 -4.69 -1.43
N ALA A 226 -22.52 -5.75 -2.23
CA ALA A 226 -22.96 -5.69 -3.63
C ALA A 226 -24.44 -5.26 -3.79
N THR A 227 -24.91 -4.29 -3.01
CA THR A 227 -26.04 -3.45 -3.38
C THR A 227 -25.54 -2.48 -4.43
N LYS A 228 -25.74 -2.85 -5.70
CA LYS A 228 -25.86 -1.90 -6.79
C LYS A 228 -26.86 -0.84 -6.36
N SER A 229 -26.41 0.34 -6.02
CA SER A 229 -27.26 1.51 -6.03
C SER A 229 -26.33 2.71 -6.17
N SER A 230 -26.33 3.29 -7.36
CA SER A 230 -26.01 4.71 -7.46
C SER A 230 -27.02 5.43 -6.54
N TYR A 231 -26.60 6.46 -5.82
CA TYR A 231 -27.49 7.22 -4.94
C TYR A 231 -28.74 7.77 -5.67
N ALA A 232 -28.72 7.85 -7.00
CA ALA A 232 -29.87 8.22 -7.81
C ALA A 232 -31.07 7.24 -7.69
N GLU A 233 -30.88 6.04 -7.13
CA GLU A 233 -31.95 5.03 -6.97
C GLU A 233 -32.43 4.87 -5.50
N GLN A 234 -31.81 5.53 -4.52
CA GLN A 234 -32.26 5.43 -3.12
C GLN A 234 -33.38 6.43 -2.84
N GLN A 235 -34.61 5.94 -2.83
CA GLN A 235 -35.77 6.64 -2.28
C GLN A 235 -35.74 6.77 -0.74
N GLU A 236 -34.75 6.18 -0.05
CA GLU A 236 -34.62 6.24 1.41
C GLU A 236 -33.47 7.17 1.84
N VAL A 237 -33.80 8.07 2.76
CA VAL A 237 -32.94 9.17 3.25
C VAL A 237 -31.89 8.71 4.27
N PHE A 238 -32.07 7.52 4.84
CA PHE A 238 -31.18 6.92 5.83
C PHE A 238 -30.67 5.57 5.34
N ASN A 239 -29.39 5.27 5.60
CA ASN A 239 -28.81 3.98 5.22
C ASN A 239 -29.04 2.94 6.32
N VAL A 240 -30.06 2.09 6.16
CA VAL A 240 -30.48 1.09 7.17
C VAL A 240 -29.47 -0.04 7.37
N TYR A 241 -28.65 -0.37 6.37
CA TYR A 241 -27.74 -1.52 6.44
C TYR A 241 -26.68 -1.43 7.57
N PRO A 242 -25.95 -0.31 7.74
CA PRO A 242 -24.99 -0.13 8.83
C PRO A 242 -25.53 -0.48 10.21
N VAL A 243 -26.77 -0.14 10.54
CA VAL A 243 -27.38 -0.37 11.86
C VAL A 243 -28.02 -1.75 12.01
N THR A 244 -28.17 -2.51 10.92
CA THR A 244 -28.82 -3.83 10.94
C THR A 244 -27.88 -5.00 10.65
N CYS A 245 -26.64 -4.73 10.25
CA CYS A 245 -25.66 -5.74 9.90
C CYS A 245 -25.12 -6.50 11.14
N LYS A 246 -24.51 -7.68 10.90
CA LYS A 246 -23.93 -8.53 11.96
C LYS A 246 -22.92 -7.79 12.86
N PRO A 247 -21.99 -6.96 12.34
CA PRO A 247 -21.11 -6.15 13.19
C PRO A 247 -21.87 -5.22 14.14
N ALA A 248 -22.93 -4.56 13.67
CA ALA A 248 -23.75 -3.69 14.53
C ALA A 248 -24.45 -4.47 15.64
N VAL A 249 -24.97 -5.66 15.35
CA VAL A 249 -25.55 -6.55 16.36
C VAL A 249 -24.52 -6.93 17.44
N SER A 250 -23.26 -7.19 17.05
CA SER A 250 -22.17 -7.44 18.02
C SER A 250 -21.92 -6.24 18.92
N ILE A 251 -21.90 -5.03 18.35
CA ILE A 251 -21.72 -3.78 19.11
C ILE A 251 -22.87 -3.58 20.10
N TYR A 252 -24.12 -3.79 19.67
CA TYR A 252 -25.28 -3.66 20.57
C TYR A 252 -25.22 -4.67 21.71
N ARG A 253 -24.81 -5.91 21.41
CA ARG A 253 -24.59 -6.95 22.42
C ARG A 253 -23.52 -6.53 23.42
N GLU A 254 -22.36 -6.09 22.99
CA GLU A 254 -21.26 -5.67 23.87
C GLU A 254 -21.62 -4.45 24.76
N ILE A 255 -22.54 -3.58 24.30
CA ILE A 255 -23.04 -2.46 25.13
C ILE A 255 -24.01 -2.95 26.21
N ILE A 256 -24.82 -3.96 25.90
CA ILE A 256 -25.82 -4.51 26.80
C ILE A 256 -25.18 -5.47 27.80
N ASP A 257 -24.30 -6.35 27.34
CA ASP A 257 -23.66 -7.38 28.14
C ASP A 257 -22.72 -6.75 29.18
N VAL A 258 -22.73 -7.32 30.39
CA VAL A 258 -21.84 -6.91 31.48
C VAL A 258 -20.72 -7.92 31.56
N ASP A 259 -19.73 -7.81 30.68
CA ASP A 259 -18.55 -8.65 30.82
C ASP A 259 -17.85 -8.38 32.15
N THR A 260 -17.42 -9.45 32.81
CA THR A 260 -16.57 -9.40 33.99
C THR A 260 -15.13 -9.13 33.56
N TYR A 261 -14.78 -7.84 33.45
CA TYR A 261 -13.40 -7.42 33.22
C TYR A 261 -12.57 -7.56 34.50
N THR A 262 -11.35 -8.05 34.38
CA THR A 262 -10.40 -8.22 35.50
C THR A 262 -9.96 -6.89 36.13
N SER A 263 -10.13 -5.75 35.44
CA SER A 263 -9.87 -4.42 35.99
C SER A 263 -10.80 -3.34 35.44
N LEU A 264 -11.02 -2.28 36.24
CA LEU A 264 -11.77 -1.10 35.82
C LEU A 264 -11.13 -0.39 34.61
N ARG A 265 -9.80 -0.41 34.49
CA ARG A 265 -9.07 0.19 33.36
C ARG A 265 -9.39 -0.54 32.06
N LEU A 266 -9.37 -1.87 32.07
CA LEU A 266 -9.73 -2.69 30.91
C LEU A 266 -11.20 -2.49 30.53
N LYS A 267 -12.11 -2.48 31.52
CA LYS A 267 -13.53 -2.20 31.30
C LYS A 267 -13.75 -0.84 30.62
N ARG A 268 -13.10 0.21 31.10
CA ARG A 268 -13.18 1.55 30.49
C ARG A 268 -12.64 1.57 29.06
N ARG A 269 -11.49 0.92 28.81
CA ARG A 269 -10.87 0.86 27.49
C ARG A 269 -11.75 0.09 26.50
N ALA A 270 -12.26 -1.08 26.88
CA ALA A 270 -13.18 -1.87 26.06
C ALA A 270 -14.44 -1.06 25.74
N ARG A 271 -15.10 -0.49 26.74
CA ARG A 271 -16.29 0.36 26.53
C ARG A 271 -16.01 1.54 25.58
N LEU A 272 -14.86 2.20 25.69
CA LEU A 272 -14.49 3.29 24.77
C LEU A 272 -14.33 2.80 23.32
N LEU A 273 -13.78 1.59 23.11
CA LEU A 273 -13.66 1.00 21.77
C LEU A 273 -15.04 0.70 21.17
N VAL A 274 -15.92 0.06 21.93
CA VAL A 274 -17.29 -0.27 21.49
C VAL A 274 -18.08 0.99 21.16
N LEU A 275 -17.95 2.03 21.98
CA LEU A 275 -18.62 3.30 21.71
C LEU A 275 -18.09 4.02 20.47
N LYS A 276 -16.78 3.91 20.17
CA LYS A 276 -16.22 4.42 18.91
C LYS A 276 -16.77 3.66 17.70
N GLN A 277 -16.91 2.34 17.81
CA GLN A 277 -17.54 1.53 16.76
C GLN A 277 -19.03 1.87 16.58
N LEU A 278 -19.75 2.15 17.67
CA LEU A 278 -21.12 2.65 17.60
C LEU A 278 -21.19 4.01 16.88
N ASP A 279 -20.29 4.94 17.21
CA ASP A 279 -20.20 6.25 16.56
C ASP A 279 -19.98 6.09 15.04
N ASP A 280 -19.23 5.08 14.60
CA ASP A 280 -19.00 4.74 13.18
C ASP A 280 -20.23 4.14 12.49
N VAL A 281 -21.04 3.35 13.20
CA VAL A 281 -22.30 2.79 12.68
C VAL A 281 -23.35 3.88 12.53
N LEU A 282 -23.51 4.73 13.56
CA LEU A 282 -24.48 5.81 13.57
C LEU A 282 -24.14 6.88 12.53
N SER A 283 -22.86 7.24 12.36
CA SER A 283 -22.47 8.22 11.34
C SER A 283 -22.80 7.75 9.92
N GLN A 284 -22.62 6.46 9.62
CA GLN A 284 -22.99 5.90 8.32
C GLN A 284 -24.50 5.91 8.07
N TRP A 285 -25.29 5.66 9.10
CA TRP A 285 -26.74 5.63 9.00
C TRP A 285 -27.30 7.02 8.66
N ILE A 286 -26.78 8.07 9.29
CA ILE A 286 -27.25 9.46 9.09
C ILE A 286 -26.51 10.24 8.00
N ALA A 287 -25.40 9.72 7.47
CA ALA A 287 -24.57 10.43 6.50
C ALA A 287 -25.34 11.02 5.30
N PRO A 288 -26.26 10.30 4.63
CA PRO A 288 -26.99 10.87 3.49
C PRO A 288 -27.87 12.05 3.90
N PHE A 289 -28.53 11.98 5.06
CA PHE A 289 -29.34 13.06 5.59
C PHE A 289 -28.50 14.31 5.96
N LEU A 290 -27.35 14.10 6.60
CA LEU A 290 -26.44 15.19 6.91
C LEU A 290 -25.95 15.92 5.66
N ARG A 291 -25.65 15.15 4.61
CA ARG A 291 -25.28 15.71 3.31
C ARG A 291 -26.39 16.60 2.73
N LEU A 292 -27.64 16.14 2.76
CA LEU A 292 -28.79 16.93 2.29
C LEU A 292 -28.89 18.26 3.04
N LYS A 293 -28.72 18.23 4.37
CA LYS A 293 -28.72 19.44 5.19
C LYS A 293 -27.60 20.40 4.81
N LEU A 294 -26.39 19.88 4.58
CA LEU A 294 -25.21 20.69 4.26
C LEU A 294 -25.30 21.30 2.85
N ILE A 295 -25.86 20.58 1.88
CA ILE A 295 -26.06 21.08 0.51
C ILE A 295 -27.05 22.25 0.46
N GLY A 296 -27.96 22.37 1.42
CA GLY A 296 -28.96 23.44 1.45
C GLY A 296 -29.96 23.40 0.29
N LYS A 297 -29.97 22.33 -0.51
CA LYS A 297 -31.01 22.12 -1.51
C LYS A 297 -32.33 21.93 -0.77
N GLU A 298 -33.34 22.72 -1.14
CA GLU A 298 -34.71 22.33 -0.86
C GLU A 298 -34.85 20.91 -1.40
N ALA A 299 -35.24 19.98 -0.53
CA ALA A 299 -35.53 18.61 -0.94
C ALA A 299 -36.76 18.66 -1.85
N THR A 300 -36.58 19.10 -3.09
CA THR A 300 -37.56 19.00 -4.15
C THR A 300 -37.70 17.51 -4.42
N GLU A 301 -38.81 16.97 -3.91
CA GLU A 301 -39.37 15.67 -4.29
C GLU A 301 -38.68 14.40 -3.75
N THR A 302 -38.24 14.37 -2.50
CA THR A 302 -38.14 13.07 -1.80
C THR A 302 -39.48 12.76 -1.14
N SER A 303 -40.35 12.01 -1.83
CA SER A 303 -41.73 11.66 -1.44
C SER A 303 -41.88 10.82 -0.15
N LYS A 304 -40.83 10.69 0.68
CA LYS A 304 -40.76 9.80 1.86
C LYS A 304 -40.16 10.46 3.11
N LEU A 305 -39.89 11.76 3.12
CA LEU A 305 -39.43 12.47 4.31
C LEU A 305 -40.60 12.73 5.27
N SER A 306 -40.37 12.60 6.58
CA SER A 306 -41.35 13.01 7.60
C SER A 306 -41.36 14.53 7.79
N ASP A 307 -42.41 15.07 8.42
CA ASP A 307 -42.53 16.50 8.74
C ASP A 307 -41.35 17.02 9.57
N GLU A 308 -40.87 16.27 10.57
CA GLU A 308 -39.72 16.65 11.38
C GLU A 308 -38.40 16.71 10.58
N GLU A 309 -38.27 15.86 9.56
CA GLU A 309 -37.10 15.86 8.67
C GLU A 309 -37.14 17.02 7.70
N HIS A 310 -38.31 17.33 7.15
CA HIS A 310 -38.51 18.51 6.33
C HIS A 310 -38.25 19.79 7.14
N TYR A 311 -38.77 19.86 8.36
CA TYR A 311 -38.53 20.97 9.27
C TYR A 311 -37.02 21.14 9.54
N PHE A 312 -36.34 20.05 9.92
CA PHE A 312 -34.91 20.09 10.19
C PHE A 312 -34.08 20.46 8.96
N LEU A 313 -34.45 20.04 7.75
CA LEU A 313 -33.72 20.43 6.54
C LEU A 313 -33.88 21.93 6.23
N ARG A 314 -35.07 22.51 6.45
CA ARG A 314 -35.39 23.91 6.15
C ARG A 314 -34.95 24.92 7.21
N SER A 315 -34.86 24.52 8.47
CA SER A 315 -34.51 25.41 9.59
C SER A 315 -33.08 25.95 9.50
N LYS A 316 -32.85 27.24 9.79
CA LYS A 316 -31.48 27.77 9.93
C LYS A 316 -30.90 27.50 11.33
N GLU A 317 -31.74 27.63 12.35
CA GLU A 317 -31.42 27.32 13.74
C GLU A 317 -32.29 26.13 14.15
N THR A 318 -31.66 25.02 14.52
CA THR A 318 -32.37 23.82 14.96
C THR A 318 -31.79 23.33 16.26
N ASP A 319 -32.65 23.00 17.21
CA ASP A 319 -32.23 22.32 18.42
C ASP A 319 -31.74 20.91 18.06
N LEU A 320 -30.41 20.75 18.06
CA LEU A 320 -29.75 19.48 17.78
C LEU A 320 -30.12 18.41 18.82
N GLN A 321 -30.46 18.80 20.05
CA GLN A 321 -30.87 17.86 21.10
C GLN A 321 -32.24 17.29 20.79
N ASP A 322 -33.20 18.11 20.38
CA ASP A 322 -34.53 17.62 20.00
C ASP A 322 -34.50 16.79 18.73
N PHE A 323 -33.70 17.18 17.73
CA PHE A 323 -33.53 16.35 16.55
C PHE A 323 -32.81 15.02 16.87
N SER A 324 -31.87 15.00 17.82
CA SER A 324 -31.24 13.76 18.29
C SER A 324 -32.26 12.79 18.92
N ARG A 325 -33.28 13.32 19.64
CA ARG A 325 -34.37 12.51 20.21
C ARG A 325 -35.24 11.92 19.11
N TYR A 326 -35.54 12.69 18.06
CA TYR A 326 -36.23 12.20 16.88
C TYR A 326 -35.43 11.08 16.19
N LEU A 327 -34.15 11.30 15.89
CA LEU A 327 -33.30 10.27 15.29
C LEU A 327 -33.20 9.03 16.18
N ASN A 328 -33.11 9.17 17.50
CA ASN A 328 -33.07 8.01 18.39
C ASN A 328 -34.35 7.18 18.33
N ARG A 329 -35.53 7.82 18.26
CA ARG A 329 -36.81 7.13 18.06
C ARG A 329 -36.84 6.40 16.71
N LYS A 330 -36.40 7.07 15.64
CA LYS A 330 -36.34 6.48 14.29
C LYS A 330 -35.38 5.30 14.22
N LEU A 331 -34.20 5.40 14.85
CA LEU A 331 -33.23 4.31 14.95
C LEU A 331 -33.88 3.08 15.59
N HIS A 332 -34.53 3.23 16.75
CA HIS A 332 -35.17 2.11 17.41
C HIS A 332 -36.33 1.52 16.60
N GLY A 333 -37.10 2.36 15.88
CA GLY A 333 -38.06 1.87 14.89
C GLY A 333 -37.40 1.00 13.81
N VAL A 334 -36.26 1.42 13.26
CA VAL A 334 -35.49 0.60 12.30
C VAL A 334 -35.04 -0.72 12.91
N LEU A 335 -34.56 -0.70 14.17
CA LEU A 335 -34.14 -1.93 14.87
C LEU A 335 -35.31 -2.89 15.11
N GLU A 336 -36.52 -2.39 15.35
CA GLU A 336 -37.73 -3.18 15.58
C GLU A 336 -38.12 -4.02 14.36
N HIS A 337 -38.03 -3.43 13.17
CA HIS A 337 -38.47 -4.03 11.91
C HIS A 337 -37.52 -5.10 11.38
N ASN A 338 -36.31 -5.21 11.93
CA ASN A 338 -35.33 -6.22 11.50
C ASN A 338 -35.20 -7.37 12.50
N LYS A 339 -35.35 -8.60 12.00
CA LYS A 339 -35.34 -9.85 12.79
C LYS A 339 -34.12 -10.00 13.71
N TYR A 340 -32.95 -9.52 13.30
CA TYR A 340 -31.70 -9.69 14.04
C TYR A 340 -31.45 -8.59 15.08
N THR A 341 -32.07 -7.42 14.90
CA THR A 341 -31.91 -6.27 15.80
C THR A 341 -33.09 -6.04 16.73
N ARG A 342 -34.22 -6.72 16.51
CA ARG A 342 -35.47 -6.50 17.28
C ARG A 342 -35.29 -6.63 18.79
N SER A 343 -34.46 -7.55 19.26
CA SER A 343 -34.16 -7.73 20.69
C SER A 343 -33.41 -6.55 21.34
N TYR A 344 -32.82 -5.68 20.53
CA TYR A 344 -32.06 -4.50 20.98
C TYR A 344 -32.90 -3.21 20.92
N CYS A 345 -34.08 -3.28 20.29
CA CYS A 345 -35.00 -2.17 20.18
C CYS A 345 -35.48 -1.71 21.57
N TYR A 346 -35.49 -0.38 21.80
CA TYR A 346 -35.84 0.28 23.05
C TYR A 346 -35.18 -0.27 24.34
N HIS A 347 -34.04 -0.97 24.23
CA HIS A 347 -33.34 -1.50 25.40
C HIS A 347 -32.79 -0.35 26.27
N GLN A 348 -33.08 -0.35 27.58
CA GLN A 348 -32.77 0.76 28.50
C GLN A 348 -31.29 1.19 28.48
N ARG A 349 -30.37 0.23 28.35
CA ARG A 349 -28.91 0.50 28.30
C ARG A 349 -28.45 1.10 26.98
N LEU A 350 -29.19 0.88 25.89
CA LEU A 350 -28.84 1.36 24.57
C LEU A 350 -29.44 2.75 24.31
N LEU A 351 -30.70 2.95 24.70
CA LEU A 351 -31.51 4.13 24.39
C LEU A 351 -30.85 5.45 24.81
N GLY A 352 -30.34 5.53 26.04
CA GLY A 352 -29.63 6.72 26.52
C GLY A 352 -28.23 6.89 25.92
N VAL A 353 -27.59 5.80 25.49
CA VAL A 353 -26.26 5.84 24.86
C VAL A 353 -26.38 6.34 23.42
N THR A 354 -27.28 5.76 22.63
CA THR A 354 -27.49 6.12 21.22
C THR A 354 -27.94 7.58 21.08
N GLN A 355 -28.84 8.07 21.93
CA GLN A 355 -29.25 9.48 21.91
C GLN A 355 -28.06 10.42 22.16
N LYS A 356 -27.29 10.19 23.23
CA LYS A 356 -26.11 11.02 23.55
C LYS A 356 -25.07 11.01 22.43
N ARG A 357 -24.89 9.85 21.78
CA ARG A 357 -23.97 9.72 20.64
C ARG A 357 -24.49 10.46 19.41
N LEU A 358 -25.78 10.34 19.08
CA LEU A 358 -26.38 11.08 17.96
C LEU A 358 -26.26 12.59 18.16
N ALA A 359 -26.58 13.11 19.35
CA ALA A 359 -26.41 14.53 19.67
C ALA A 359 -24.95 14.98 19.44
N SER A 360 -23.99 14.24 19.99
CA SER A 360 -22.56 14.56 19.81
C SER A 360 -22.09 14.48 18.35
N ILE A 361 -22.63 13.55 17.55
CA ILE A 361 -22.31 13.46 16.12
C ILE A 361 -22.88 14.67 15.36
N LEU A 362 -24.12 15.06 15.65
CA LEU A 362 -24.75 16.24 15.04
C LEU A 362 -24.00 17.52 15.39
N GLU A 363 -23.71 17.74 16.68
CA GLU A 363 -22.95 18.89 17.16
C GLU A 363 -21.62 19.02 16.42
N ARG A 364 -20.84 17.94 16.32
CA ARG A 364 -19.56 17.95 15.61
C ARG A 364 -19.69 18.15 14.10
N ALA A 365 -20.70 17.56 13.48
CA ALA A 365 -20.92 17.71 12.04
C ALA A 365 -21.34 19.14 11.66
N PHE A 366 -22.07 19.85 12.54
CA PHE A 366 -22.54 21.22 12.29
C PHE A 366 -21.68 22.31 12.94
N SER A 367 -20.70 21.95 13.78
CA SER A 367 -19.69 22.88 14.32
C SER A 367 -18.83 23.52 13.22
N ILE A 368 -18.86 23.03 11.99
CA ILE A 368 -18.23 23.66 10.81
C ILE A 368 -18.76 25.08 10.59
N ASN A 369 -20.01 25.35 10.98
CA ASN A 369 -20.66 26.64 10.78
C ASN A 369 -20.38 27.64 11.92
N ALA A 370 -19.59 27.28 12.92
CA ALA A 370 -19.15 28.23 13.95
C ALA A 370 -18.02 29.08 13.36
N GLU A 371 -18.24 30.38 13.25
CA GLU A 371 -17.21 31.36 12.88
C GLU A 371 -16.02 31.24 13.84
N VAL A 372 -14.95 30.58 13.41
CA VAL A 372 -13.67 30.64 14.12
C VAL A 372 -12.91 31.82 13.56
N THR A 373 -12.76 32.85 14.39
CA THR A 373 -12.04 34.11 14.15
C THR A 373 -10.52 33.93 14.12
N SER A 374 -10.02 32.91 13.44
CA SER A 374 -8.58 32.80 13.14
C SER A 374 -8.41 32.95 11.65
N ASP A 375 -8.33 34.22 11.23
CA ASP A 375 -7.86 34.66 9.93
C ASP A 375 -6.40 34.21 9.74
N ASN A 376 -6.18 32.94 9.39
CA ASN A 376 -4.97 32.55 8.71
C ASN A 376 -5.26 32.63 7.21
N GLU A 377 -5.33 33.86 6.66
CA GLU A 377 -5.43 34.12 5.22
C GLU A 377 -4.26 33.51 4.41
N GLU A 378 -3.26 32.95 5.10
CA GLU A 378 -2.08 32.28 4.53
C GLU A 378 -2.38 30.86 4.01
N GLU A 379 -3.41 30.17 4.49
CA GLU A 379 -3.72 28.81 4.02
C GLU A 379 -4.47 28.81 2.69
N LEU A 380 -3.86 28.21 1.65
CA LEU A 380 -4.44 28.09 0.33
C LEU A 380 -4.45 26.63 -0.15
N TYR A 381 -5.60 26.19 -0.64
CA TYR A 381 -5.80 24.88 -1.21
C TYR A 381 -6.26 24.96 -2.66
N ILE A 382 -5.69 24.13 -3.52
CA ILE A 382 -6.25 23.79 -4.83
C ILE A 382 -7.02 22.49 -4.68
N VAL A 383 -8.27 22.48 -5.11
CA VAL A 383 -9.08 21.27 -5.18
C VAL A 383 -9.30 20.88 -6.64
N LEU A 384 -8.74 19.73 -7.03
CA LEU A 384 -8.96 19.11 -8.32
C LEU A 384 -10.01 18.00 -8.17
N LYS A 385 -11.21 18.22 -8.67
CA LYS A 385 -12.39 17.38 -8.41
C LYS A 385 -12.69 16.40 -9.54
N ASN A 386 -12.98 15.15 -9.17
CA ASN A 386 -13.51 14.11 -10.07
C ASN A 386 -12.68 13.85 -11.34
N LEU A 387 -11.36 14.02 -11.25
CA LEU A 387 -10.44 13.67 -12.32
C LEU A 387 -10.59 12.19 -12.68
N ARG A 388 -10.77 11.93 -13.97
CA ARG A 388 -10.92 10.57 -14.52
C ARG A 388 -9.55 10.02 -14.84
N LEU A 389 -9.26 8.86 -14.29
CA LEU A 389 -8.02 8.14 -14.54
C LEU A 389 -8.33 6.83 -15.24
N THR A 390 -7.65 6.57 -16.34
CA THR A 390 -7.80 5.34 -17.13
C THR A 390 -6.49 4.59 -17.25
N GLU A 391 -6.55 3.27 -17.13
CA GLU A 391 -5.45 2.32 -17.27
C GLU A 391 -4.23 2.61 -16.36
N ALA A 392 -4.46 3.15 -15.17
CA ALA A 392 -3.38 3.37 -14.21
C ALA A 392 -2.78 2.07 -13.70
N ASN A 393 -1.48 2.07 -13.39
CA ASN A 393 -0.75 0.90 -12.95
C ASN A 393 -1.17 0.45 -11.53
N GLY A 394 -1.86 -0.68 -11.45
CA GLY A 394 -2.26 -1.34 -10.22
C GLY A 394 -1.19 -2.29 -9.63
N LEU A 395 -0.07 -2.50 -10.31
CA LEU A 395 1.13 -3.23 -9.84
C LEU A 395 2.31 -2.27 -9.66
N ASN A 396 2.08 -1.16 -8.97
CA ASN A 396 3.12 -0.16 -8.69
C ASN A 396 4.18 -0.64 -7.67
N ASN A 397 4.01 -1.82 -7.08
CA ASN A 397 4.95 -2.46 -6.17
C ASN A 397 4.84 -4.00 -6.32
N PRO A 398 5.83 -4.78 -5.87
CA PRO A 398 5.85 -6.23 -6.05
C PRO A 398 4.96 -7.02 -5.08
N TYR A 399 4.17 -6.35 -4.23
CA TYR A 399 3.52 -6.97 -3.06
C TYR A 399 1.99 -6.85 -3.06
N VAL A 400 1.48 -5.68 -3.49
CA VAL A 400 0.07 -5.30 -3.41
C VAL A 400 -0.46 -4.98 -4.80
N ALA A 401 -1.64 -5.51 -5.12
CA ALA A 401 -2.34 -5.26 -6.37
C ALA A 401 -3.57 -4.37 -6.13
N GLY A 402 -3.73 -3.34 -6.98
CA GLY A 402 -4.85 -2.43 -7.03
C GLY A 402 -4.63 -1.10 -6.30
N MET A 403 -4.04 -1.09 -5.09
CA MET A 403 -3.91 0.18 -4.36
C MET A 403 -3.05 1.21 -5.12
N PRO A 404 -3.50 2.47 -5.27
CA PRO A 404 -2.67 3.55 -5.79
C PRO A 404 -1.45 3.84 -4.91
N SER A 405 -0.37 4.32 -5.55
CA SER A 405 0.88 4.65 -4.87
C SER A 405 0.86 6.08 -4.38
N MET A 406 1.05 6.30 -3.08
CA MET A 406 1.08 7.64 -2.50
C MET A 406 2.35 8.39 -2.91
N ILE A 407 3.48 7.69 -3.00
CA ILE A 407 4.72 8.28 -3.55
C ILE A 407 4.60 8.58 -5.06
N GLY A 408 3.80 7.79 -5.78
CA GLY A 408 3.48 8.05 -7.19
C GLY A 408 2.60 9.30 -7.37
N LEU A 409 1.70 9.58 -6.44
CA LEU A 409 0.93 10.83 -6.42
C LEU A 409 1.83 12.03 -6.12
N TYR A 410 2.77 11.88 -5.19
CA TYR A 410 3.79 12.91 -4.98
C TYR A 410 4.59 13.18 -6.25
N GLY A 411 5.05 12.15 -6.98
CA GLY A 411 5.77 12.37 -8.24
C GLY A 411 4.96 13.15 -9.28
N PHE A 412 3.64 12.95 -9.33
CA PHE A 412 2.73 13.76 -10.15
C PHE A 412 2.69 15.23 -9.67
N LEU A 413 2.54 15.45 -8.36
CA LEU A 413 2.49 16.79 -7.79
C LEU A 413 3.82 17.54 -7.86
N HIS A 414 4.94 16.83 -7.76
CA HIS A 414 6.27 17.40 -7.97
C HIS A 414 6.43 17.87 -9.42
N ARG A 415 5.94 17.10 -10.39
CA ARG A 415 5.94 17.54 -11.79
C ARG A 415 5.04 18.77 -11.99
N PHE A 416 3.85 18.77 -11.40
CA PHE A 416 2.96 19.93 -11.39
C PHE A 416 3.66 21.16 -10.79
N GLU A 417 4.32 21.02 -9.64
CA GLU A 417 5.10 22.08 -9.00
C GLU A 417 6.21 22.62 -9.91
N ARG A 418 6.94 21.74 -10.61
CA ARG A 418 7.99 22.17 -11.55
C ARG A 418 7.42 23.02 -12.69
N GLN A 419 6.25 22.67 -13.22
CA GLN A 419 5.57 23.44 -14.26
C GLN A 419 4.95 24.72 -13.69
N LEU A 420 4.50 24.67 -12.43
CA LEU A 420 3.95 25.82 -11.71
C LEU A 420 5.01 26.89 -11.46
N ILE A 421 6.24 26.50 -11.08
CA ILE A 421 7.36 27.42 -10.81
C ILE A 421 7.69 28.29 -12.03
N ASP A 422 7.49 27.77 -13.25
CA ASP A 422 7.70 28.55 -14.48
C ASP A 422 6.71 29.72 -14.62
N CYS A 423 5.53 29.61 -14.00
CA CYS A 423 4.50 30.65 -13.98
C CYS A 423 4.49 31.47 -12.68
N TYR A 424 4.66 30.80 -11.55
CA TYR A 424 4.59 31.33 -10.19
C TYR A 424 5.80 30.84 -9.36
N PRO A 425 6.99 31.46 -9.50
CA PRO A 425 8.21 31.00 -8.84
C PRO A 425 8.16 31.00 -7.30
N GLN A 426 7.23 31.77 -6.73
CA GLN A 426 7.05 31.94 -5.30
C GLN A 426 5.99 31.00 -4.71
N VAL A 427 5.47 30.05 -5.48
CA VAL A 427 4.44 29.10 -5.03
C VAL A 427 4.99 27.68 -5.11
N SER A 428 4.89 26.95 -4.01
CA SER A 428 5.34 25.56 -3.87
C SER A 428 4.23 24.66 -3.32
N VAL A 429 4.38 23.36 -3.54
CA VAL A 429 3.44 22.35 -3.02
C VAL A 429 3.90 21.90 -1.64
N GLU A 430 3.09 22.16 -0.61
CA GLU A 430 3.43 21.82 0.77
C GLU A 430 3.01 20.39 1.13
N SER A 431 1.74 20.07 0.88
CA SER A 431 1.14 18.79 1.24
C SER A 431 -0.08 18.49 0.38
N PHE A 432 -0.56 17.24 0.43
CA PHE A 432 -1.66 16.80 -0.43
C PHE A 432 -2.55 15.74 0.18
N ALA A 433 -3.81 15.67 -0.25
CA ALA A 433 -4.76 14.64 0.11
C ALA A 433 -5.40 14.01 -1.12
N LEU A 434 -5.71 12.71 -1.02
CA LEU A 434 -6.31 11.93 -2.10
C LEU A 434 -7.67 11.40 -1.67
N HIS A 435 -8.68 11.72 -2.47
CA HIS A 435 -10.02 11.21 -2.36
C HIS A 435 -10.37 10.34 -3.57
N CYS A 436 -11.05 9.23 -3.33
CA CYS A 436 -11.48 8.29 -4.36
C CYS A 436 -13.00 8.14 -4.33
N ASN A 437 -13.67 8.46 -5.43
CA ASN A 437 -15.14 8.34 -5.55
C ASN A 437 -15.51 7.03 -6.24
N GLN A 438 -14.82 6.70 -7.33
CA GLN A 438 -15.09 5.54 -8.17
C GLN A 438 -13.78 4.83 -8.44
N TYR A 439 -13.81 3.50 -8.41
CA TYR A 439 -12.61 2.68 -8.59
C TYR A 439 -12.97 1.30 -9.10
N GLN A 440 -12.27 0.86 -10.15
CA GLN A 440 -12.43 -0.45 -10.74
C GLN A 440 -11.07 -1.03 -11.12
N VAL A 441 -10.77 -2.23 -10.61
CA VAL A 441 -9.60 -3.00 -11.03
C VAL A 441 -9.89 -3.71 -12.35
N ILE A 442 -8.96 -3.62 -13.28
CA ILE A 442 -9.00 -4.26 -14.59
C ILE A 442 -7.80 -5.21 -14.69
N ASN A 443 -8.09 -6.51 -14.78
CA ASN A 443 -7.08 -7.53 -15.01
C ASN A 443 -7.15 -7.95 -16.48
N LYS A 444 -6.35 -7.29 -17.31
CA LYS A 444 -6.20 -7.62 -18.73
C LYS A 444 -4.72 -7.62 -19.05
N ASN A 445 -4.25 -8.67 -19.71
CA ASN A 445 -2.89 -8.72 -20.20
C ASN A 445 -2.83 -7.92 -21.51
N LYS A 446 -2.05 -6.84 -21.54
CA LYS A 446 -1.77 -6.13 -22.78
C LYS A 446 -0.78 -6.94 -23.63
N LEU A 447 -0.99 -6.90 -24.94
CA LEU A 447 -0.04 -7.45 -25.89
C LEU A 447 1.11 -6.46 -26.03
N PRO A 448 2.36 -6.86 -25.76
CA PRO A 448 3.49 -5.96 -25.93
C PRO A 448 3.65 -5.58 -27.40
N ALA A 449 4.18 -4.38 -27.61
CA ALA A 449 4.54 -3.91 -28.95
C ALA A 449 5.56 -4.86 -29.61
N TYR A 450 5.58 -4.84 -30.93
CA TYR A 450 6.63 -5.53 -31.67
C TYR A 450 7.98 -4.89 -31.36
N SER A 451 8.95 -5.72 -30.97
CA SER A 451 10.34 -5.29 -30.81
C SER A 451 11.17 -5.85 -31.97
N ILE A 452 12.10 -5.05 -32.47
CA ILE A 452 13.16 -5.54 -33.34
C ILE A 452 14.17 -6.21 -32.41
N PRO A 453 14.33 -7.54 -32.42
CA PRO A 453 15.35 -8.18 -31.58
C PRO A 453 16.75 -7.69 -32.01
N GLU A 454 17.67 -7.61 -31.05
CA GLU A 454 19.09 -7.26 -31.29
C GLU A 454 19.84 -8.28 -32.19
N LYS A 455 19.19 -9.38 -32.58
CA LYS A 455 19.73 -10.46 -33.41
C LYS A 455 18.75 -10.75 -34.55
N ASP A 456 19.24 -11.28 -35.68
CA ASP A 456 18.53 -11.59 -36.95
C ASP A 456 17.34 -12.59 -36.86
N LEU A 457 16.62 -12.64 -35.74
CA LEU A 457 15.54 -13.58 -35.43
C LEU A 457 14.15 -13.10 -35.91
N GLY A 458 14.10 -12.04 -36.72
CA GLY A 458 12.88 -11.40 -37.25
C GLY A 458 12.10 -10.62 -36.18
N ILE A 459 11.20 -9.74 -36.62
CA ILE A 459 10.37 -8.91 -35.73
C ILE A 459 9.50 -9.81 -34.85
N ARG A 460 9.65 -9.73 -33.53
CA ARG A 460 8.88 -10.54 -32.56
C ARG A 460 8.40 -9.68 -31.41
N ARG A 461 7.28 -10.09 -30.81
CA ARG A 461 6.81 -9.49 -29.54
C ARG A 461 7.63 -10.04 -28.38
N SER A 462 7.86 -9.21 -27.37
CA SER A 462 8.40 -9.68 -26.09
C SER A 462 7.40 -10.62 -25.39
N GLY A 463 7.86 -11.32 -24.36
CA GLY A 463 6.99 -12.16 -23.54
C GLY A 463 5.89 -11.34 -22.87
N ILE A 464 4.68 -11.91 -22.78
CA ILE A 464 3.56 -11.25 -22.11
C ILE A 464 3.85 -11.20 -20.61
N VAL A 465 3.84 -10.01 -20.03
CA VAL A 465 3.90 -9.81 -18.58
C VAL A 465 2.46 -9.60 -18.10
N PRO A 466 2.02 -10.28 -17.03
CA PRO A 466 0.69 -10.04 -16.50
C PRO A 466 0.58 -8.60 -15.97
N GLU A 467 -0.53 -7.95 -16.28
CA GLU A 467 -0.81 -6.59 -15.84
C GLU A 467 -2.06 -6.56 -14.95
N CYS A 468 -2.05 -5.65 -13.97
CA CYS A 468 -3.24 -5.25 -13.24
C CYS A 468 -3.28 -3.73 -13.35
N SER A 469 -4.31 -3.21 -14.03
CA SER A 469 -4.57 -1.78 -14.11
C SER A 469 -5.81 -1.42 -13.33
N PHE A 470 -6.07 -0.13 -13.17
CA PHE A 470 -7.34 0.35 -12.62
C PHE A 470 -7.78 1.65 -13.28
N ASP A 471 -9.11 1.81 -13.29
CA ASP A 471 -9.79 3.03 -13.70
C ASP A 471 -10.49 3.63 -12.47
N GLY A 472 -10.66 4.95 -12.45
CA GLY A 472 -11.36 5.59 -11.36
C GLY A 472 -11.64 7.08 -11.53
N LYS A 473 -12.42 7.61 -10.60
CA LYS A 473 -12.61 9.06 -10.40
C LYS A 473 -11.97 9.44 -9.07
N PHE A 474 -10.97 10.31 -9.14
CA PHE A 474 -10.21 10.78 -7.98
C PHE A 474 -10.34 12.29 -7.84
N SER A 475 -10.33 12.77 -6.61
CA SER A 475 -10.16 14.18 -6.31
C SER A 475 -8.87 14.37 -5.52
N ILE A 476 -8.09 15.39 -5.87
CA ILE A 476 -6.81 15.70 -5.26
C ILE A 476 -6.95 17.07 -4.62
N VAL A 477 -6.60 17.18 -3.34
CA VAL A 477 -6.50 18.47 -2.65
C VAL A 477 -5.03 18.74 -2.42
N VAL A 478 -4.55 19.91 -2.82
CA VAL A 478 -3.15 20.32 -2.71
C VAL A 478 -3.08 21.57 -1.87
N LYS A 479 -2.32 21.55 -0.78
CA LYS A 479 -2.00 22.75 -0.01
C LYS A 479 -0.80 23.42 -0.67
N LEU A 480 -0.95 24.71 -0.96
CA LEU A 480 0.10 25.53 -1.54
C LEU A 480 0.74 26.39 -0.46
N ASN A 481 2.06 26.53 -0.55
CA ASN A 481 2.82 27.49 0.23
C ASN A 481 3.15 28.71 -0.64
N ARG A 482 2.85 29.90 -0.15
CA ARG A 482 3.18 31.18 -0.79
C ARG A 482 4.39 31.79 -0.08
N HIS A 483 5.51 31.90 -0.78
CA HIS A 483 6.70 32.52 -0.23
C HIS A 483 6.50 34.03 -0.01
N SER A 484 7.24 34.60 0.95
CA SER A 484 7.15 36.01 1.34
C SER A 484 7.28 36.95 0.13
N GLY A 485 6.25 37.76 -0.13
CA GLY A 485 6.22 38.73 -1.22
C GLY A 485 5.24 38.40 -2.36
N PHE A 486 4.57 37.23 -2.33
CA PHE A 486 3.58 36.87 -3.33
C PHE A 486 2.25 37.59 -3.08
N THR A 487 1.90 38.56 -3.93
CA THR A 487 0.62 39.31 -3.85
C THR A 487 -0.34 39.01 -5.01
N ASP A 488 0.12 38.26 -6.01
CA ASP A 488 -0.66 38.01 -7.22
C ASP A 488 -1.80 37.02 -6.96
N LYS A 489 -2.90 37.18 -7.69
CA LYS A 489 -3.99 36.20 -7.67
C LYS A 489 -3.58 35.01 -8.53
N LEU A 490 -3.75 33.81 -8.00
CA LEU A 490 -3.61 32.59 -8.78
C LEU A 490 -4.79 32.46 -9.75
N ASP A 491 -4.47 32.26 -11.03
CA ASP A 491 -5.46 31.98 -12.06
C ASP A 491 -5.71 30.47 -12.15
N VAL A 492 -6.95 30.06 -11.89
CA VAL A 492 -7.38 28.67 -11.97
C VAL A 492 -7.18 28.09 -13.37
N GLU A 493 -7.38 28.89 -14.43
CA GLU A 493 -7.20 28.39 -15.80
C GLU A 493 -5.73 28.09 -16.11
N LEU A 494 -4.81 28.91 -15.60
CA LEU A 494 -3.38 28.64 -15.72
C LEU A 494 -2.99 27.38 -14.93
N LEU A 495 -3.54 27.21 -13.72
CA LEU A 495 -3.35 25.99 -12.92
C LEU A 495 -3.83 24.73 -13.63
N LYS A 496 -4.95 24.81 -14.37
CA LYS A 496 -5.44 23.70 -15.20
C LYS A 496 -4.47 23.37 -16.34
N GLN A 497 -3.85 24.38 -16.97
CA GLN A 497 -2.93 24.20 -18.09
C GLN A 497 -1.60 23.55 -17.69
N VAL A 498 -1.08 23.85 -16.49
CA VAL A 498 0.17 23.26 -15.98
C VAL A 498 -0.02 21.85 -15.38
N LEU A 499 -1.25 21.32 -15.36
CA LEU A 499 -1.51 20.00 -14.79
C LEU A 499 -0.92 18.88 -15.67
N PRO A 500 -0.17 17.92 -15.09
CA PRO A 500 0.35 16.79 -15.86
C PRO A 500 -0.75 15.88 -16.42
N GLU A 501 -0.56 15.36 -17.64
CA GLU A 501 -1.54 14.48 -18.30
C GLU A 501 -1.51 13.01 -17.83
N ARG A 502 -0.48 12.61 -17.08
CA ARG A 502 -0.28 11.21 -16.67
C ARG A 502 -0.10 11.06 -15.17
N LEU A 503 -0.81 10.09 -14.60
CA LEU A 503 -0.72 9.72 -13.18
C LEU A 503 -0.66 8.19 -13.05
N TRP A 504 0.30 7.68 -12.27
CA TRP A 504 0.57 6.24 -12.11
C TRP A 504 0.69 5.46 -13.43
N GLY A 505 1.21 6.11 -14.47
CA GLY A 505 1.35 5.54 -15.82
C GLY A 505 0.06 5.51 -16.66
N GLY A 506 -1.09 5.85 -16.08
CA GLY A 506 -2.36 6.00 -16.80
C GLY A 506 -2.58 7.42 -17.32
N SER A 507 -3.64 7.60 -18.10
CA SER A 507 -4.05 8.91 -18.65
C SER A 507 -5.03 9.60 -17.71
N LEU A 508 -4.74 10.85 -17.37
CA LEU A 508 -5.56 11.71 -16.53
C LEU A 508 -6.40 12.63 -17.42
N HIS A 509 -7.70 12.68 -17.16
CA HIS A 509 -8.64 13.51 -17.90
C HIS A 509 -9.52 14.30 -16.93
N PRO A 510 -9.93 15.52 -17.30
CA PRO A 510 -10.98 16.21 -16.56
C PRO A 510 -12.31 15.41 -16.64
N PRO A 511 -13.31 15.76 -15.81
CA PRO A 511 -14.68 15.30 -15.98
C PRO A 511 -15.18 15.48 -17.42
N PHE A 512 -16.19 14.72 -17.81
CA PHE A 512 -16.76 14.90 -19.14
C PHE A 512 -17.42 16.28 -19.26
N LEU A 513 -17.37 16.89 -20.45
CA LEU A 513 -17.93 18.22 -20.69
C LEU A 513 -19.43 18.33 -20.34
N TYR A 514 -20.20 17.27 -20.59
CA TYR A 514 -21.63 17.22 -20.27
C TYR A 514 -21.93 17.12 -18.76
N GLU A 515 -20.92 16.86 -17.92
CA GLU A 515 -21.10 16.89 -16.45
C GLU A 515 -21.10 18.34 -15.92
N GLU A 516 -20.79 19.35 -16.75
CA GLU A 516 -20.76 20.79 -16.42
C GLU A 516 -20.11 21.09 -15.06
N THR A 517 -19.09 20.31 -14.71
CA THR A 517 -18.48 20.34 -13.39
C THR A 517 -17.23 21.19 -13.44
N GLU A 518 -17.22 22.28 -12.68
CA GLU A 518 -16.00 23.00 -12.37
C GLU A 518 -15.08 22.08 -11.56
N TRP A 519 -13.97 21.68 -12.18
CA TRP A 519 -13.12 20.60 -11.68
C TRP A 519 -11.85 21.09 -11.02
N ALA A 520 -11.55 22.39 -11.05
CA ALA A 520 -10.47 22.99 -10.30
C ALA A 520 -10.99 24.25 -9.58
N GLU A 521 -10.77 24.34 -8.28
CA GLU A 521 -11.21 25.48 -7.47
C GLU A 521 -10.14 25.83 -6.43
N LEU A 522 -10.07 27.12 -6.08
CA LEU A 522 -9.24 27.62 -4.99
C LEU A 522 -10.11 27.75 -3.73
N VAL A 523 -9.62 27.16 -2.63
CA VAL A 523 -10.27 27.24 -1.33
C VAL A 523 -9.26 27.85 -0.35
N HIS A 524 -9.68 28.89 0.33
CA HIS A 524 -8.91 29.53 1.40
C HIS A 524 -9.28 28.86 2.71
N ASP A 525 -8.34 28.72 3.64
CA ASP A 525 -8.60 28.22 5.00
C ASP A 525 -9.15 26.78 5.17
N SER A 526 -8.87 26.19 6.34
CA SER A 526 -9.23 24.81 6.68
C SER A 526 -10.74 24.57 6.84
N ASN A 527 -11.50 25.56 7.32
CA ASN A 527 -12.94 25.43 7.57
C ASN A 527 -13.73 25.48 6.26
N SER A 528 -13.38 26.41 5.36
CA SER A 528 -13.94 26.44 4.02
C SER A 528 -13.60 25.16 3.26
N LEU A 529 -12.42 24.57 3.46
CA LEU A 529 -12.10 23.25 2.90
C LEU A 529 -13.02 22.14 3.47
N LYS A 530 -13.30 22.13 4.78
CA LYS A 530 -14.26 21.18 5.36
C LYS A 530 -15.66 21.36 4.76
N HIS A 531 -16.10 22.60 4.59
CA HIS A 531 -17.36 22.93 3.96
C HIS A 531 -17.39 22.47 2.49
N TYR A 532 -16.31 22.73 1.75
CA TYR A 532 -16.14 22.26 0.38
C TYR A 532 -16.25 20.73 0.29
N ILE A 533 -15.56 20.01 1.17
CA ILE A 533 -15.60 18.54 1.20
C ILE A 533 -17.02 18.03 1.47
N ALA A 534 -17.74 18.67 2.39
CA ALA A 534 -19.13 18.32 2.69
C ALA A 534 -20.05 18.46 1.48
N LEU A 535 -19.88 19.53 0.70
CA LEU A 535 -20.70 19.82 -0.47
C LEU A 535 -20.31 18.97 -1.69
N ASN A 536 -19.01 18.91 -1.97
CA ASN A 536 -18.49 18.48 -3.27
C ASN A 536 -17.83 17.11 -3.26
N LEU A 537 -17.30 16.66 -2.12
CA LEU A 537 -16.48 15.44 -1.99
C LEU A 537 -17.03 14.48 -0.93
N PHE A 538 -18.35 14.43 -0.76
CA PHE A 538 -18.97 13.63 0.30
C PHE A 538 -18.89 12.11 0.03
N ASP A 539 -19.06 11.70 -1.23
CA ASP A 539 -19.14 10.30 -1.61
C ASP A 539 -17.77 9.72 -1.97
N GLY A 540 -17.29 8.77 -1.16
CA GLY A 540 -16.04 8.09 -1.45
C GLY A 540 -15.23 7.79 -0.19
N ASN A 541 -13.94 7.59 -0.40
CA ASN A 541 -12.98 7.39 0.67
C ASN A 541 -11.74 8.27 0.46
N TRP A 542 -11.32 8.91 1.54
CA TRP A 542 -10.01 9.54 1.67
C TRP A 542 -8.97 8.48 2.04
N LEU A 543 -7.82 8.54 1.40
CA LEU A 543 -6.65 7.76 1.81
C LEU A 543 -5.86 8.60 2.81
N ALA A 544 -6.00 8.27 4.09
CA ALA A 544 -5.38 9.01 5.20
C ALA A 544 -4.12 8.29 5.72
N PRO A 545 -3.06 9.03 6.11
CA PRO A 545 -1.85 8.44 6.68
C PRO A 545 -2.10 7.93 8.11
N VAL A 546 -1.39 6.85 8.49
CA VAL A 546 -1.42 6.31 9.85
C VAL A 546 -0.12 6.67 10.56
N ARG A 547 -0.21 7.37 11.70
CA ARG A 547 0.97 7.94 12.40
C ARG A 547 1.87 6.91 13.07
N ASP A 548 1.29 5.80 13.52
CA ASP A 548 2.00 4.77 14.29
C ASP A 548 2.31 3.49 13.46
N SER A 549 2.14 3.54 12.14
CA SER A 549 2.47 2.40 11.29
C SER A 549 3.96 2.40 10.97
N GLY A 550 4.68 1.38 11.47
CA GLY A 550 6.03 1.08 10.99
C GLY A 550 6.02 0.52 9.57
N PHE A 551 7.20 0.11 9.09
CA PHE A 551 7.38 -0.42 7.73
C PHE A 551 7.58 -1.94 7.69
N ASP A 552 7.51 -2.62 8.83
CA ASP A 552 7.59 -4.08 8.86
C ASP A 552 6.31 -4.69 8.27
N LEU A 553 6.49 -5.38 7.15
CA LEU A 553 5.39 -5.99 6.41
C LEU A 553 4.64 -7.02 7.26
N SER A 554 5.36 -7.81 8.06
CA SER A 554 4.77 -8.85 8.91
C SER A 554 3.84 -8.28 9.98
N SER A 555 4.30 -7.27 10.72
CA SER A 555 3.51 -6.57 11.73
C SER A 555 2.31 -5.86 11.12
N ASN A 556 2.50 -5.17 9.99
CA ASN A 556 1.40 -4.48 9.31
C ASN A 556 0.35 -5.46 8.76
N LEU A 557 0.75 -6.66 8.32
CA LEU A 557 -0.17 -7.71 7.89
C LEU A 557 -1.08 -8.18 9.03
N GLN A 558 -0.57 -8.26 10.25
CA GLN A 558 -1.38 -8.63 11.42
C GLN A 558 -2.42 -7.54 11.72
N LEU A 559 -2.02 -6.27 11.66
CA LEU A 559 -2.92 -5.13 11.85
C LEU A 559 -4.01 -5.05 10.78
N LEU A 560 -3.65 -5.32 9.51
CA LEU A 560 -4.59 -5.34 8.40
C LEU A 560 -5.70 -6.39 8.61
N LYS A 561 -5.37 -7.56 9.16
CA LYS A 561 -6.36 -8.61 9.46
C LYS A 561 -7.35 -8.22 10.56
N GLN A 562 -6.97 -7.29 11.43
CA GLN A 562 -7.78 -6.88 12.58
C GLN A 562 -8.69 -5.68 12.27
N LYS A 563 -8.32 -4.84 11.30
CA LYS A 563 -8.97 -3.54 11.05
C LYS A 563 -9.38 -3.37 9.59
N ASP A 564 -10.68 -3.49 9.34
CA ASP A 564 -11.26 -3.39 7.99
C ASP A 564 -11.07 -2.02 7.31
N LYS A 565 -10.89 -0.94 8.08
CA LYS A 565 -10.64 0.41 7.53
C LYS A 565 -9.22 0.57 6.98
N LEU A 566 -8.27 -0.25 7.44
CA LEU A 566 -6.87 -0.15 7.02
C LEU A 566 -6.67 -0.80 5.65
N SER A 567 -5.65 -0.34 4.95
CA SER A 567 -5.19 -0.92 3.70
C SER A 567 -3.70 -0.68 3.52
N PHE A 568 -3.05 -1.47 2.66
CA PHE A 568 -1.65 -1.24 2.30
C PHE A 568 -1.53 -0.29 1.13
N CYS A 569 -0.60 0.65 1.22
CA CYS A 569 -0.17 1.49 0.10
C CYS A 569 1.36 1.58 0.03
N LEU A 570 1.87 1.84 -1.17
CA LEU A 570 3.26 2.20 -1.38
C LEU A 570 3.44 3.67 -0.99
N VAL A 571 4.27 3.93 0.02
CA VAL A 571 4.50 5.30 0.51
C VAL A 571 5.92 5.79 0.25
N GLY A 572 6.83 4.93 -0.23
CA GLY A 572 8.19 5.35 -0.50
C GLY A 572 9.13 4.23 -0.90
N TYR A 573 10.43 4.49 -0.75
CA TYR A 573 11.52 3.59 -1.01
C TYR A 573 12.61 3.71 0.07
N ARG A 574 13.24 2.58 0.43
CA ARG A 574 14.39 2.54 1.35
C ARG A 574 15.66 2.21 0.58
N LEU A 575 16.70 3.03 0.73
CA LEU A 575 17.98 2.76 0.08
C LEU A 575 18.63 1.51 0.67
N LEU A 576 19.12 0.62 -0.21
CA LEU A 576 19.83 -0.61 0.16
C LEU A 576 21.36 -0.41 0.19
N GLU A 577 21.85 0.61 -0.49
CA GLU A 577 23.26 0.98 -0.55
C GLU A 577 23.44 2.50 -0.38
N PRO A 578 24.66 2.96 -0.09
CA PRO A 578 25.01 4.37 -0.20
C PRO A 578 24.82 4.89 -1.63
N ILE A 579 24.54 6.19 -1.75
CA ILE A 579 24.45 6.89 -3.04
C ILE A 579 25.84 6.87 -3.70
N LYS A 580 25.90 6.45 -4.97
CA LYS A 580 27.13 6.33 -5.76
C LYS A 580 26.97 7.02 -7.11
N SER A 581 28.09 7.35 -7.75
CA SER A 581 28.09 7.79 -9.15
C SER A 581 27.84 6.59 -10.07
N ARG A 582 26.93 6.74 -11.04
CA ARG A 582 26.63 5.74 -12.08
C ARG A 582 26.17 6.43 -13.36
N ASP A 583 26.21 5.72 -14.48
CA ASP A 583 25.69 6.20 -15.77
C ASP A 583 24.15 6.16 -15.77
N VAL A 584 23.56 7.18 -15.16
CA VAL A 584 22.11 7.40 -15.03
C VAL A 584 21.80 8.87 -15.26
N ALA A 585 20.54 9.22 -15.51
CA ALA A 585 20.13 10.59 -15.85
C ALA A 585 20.59 11.68 -14.87
N SER A 586 20.64 11.37 -13.56
CA SER A 586 21.10 12.34 -12.54
C SER A 586 22.60 12.28 -12.23
N GLY A 587 23.33 11.32 -12.80
CA GLY A 587 24.73 11.02 -12.45
C GLY A 587 24.94 10.35 -11.09
N ILE A 588 23.91 10.26 -10.24
CA ILE A 588 23.97 9.59 -8.93
C ILE A 588 22.83 8.57 -8.77
N HIS A 589 23.15 7.42 -8.20
CA HIS A 589 22.25 6.28 -8.12
C HIS A 589 22.34 5.52 -6.80
N ALA A 590 21.22 4.93 -6.38
CA ALA A 590 21.17 3.87 -5.39
C ALA A 590 20.06 2.85 -5.68
N PHE A 591 20.33 1.56 -5.45
CA PHE A 591 19.27 0.55 -5.39
C PHE A 591 18.43 0.73 -4.12
N CYS A 592 17.12 0.53 -4.24
CA CYS A 592 16.18 0.70 -3.14
C CYS A 592 15.14 -0.41 -3.10
N GLU A 593 14.51 -0.63 -1.95
CA GLU A 593 13.35 -1.51 -1.82
C GLU A 593 12.05 -0.70 -1.64
N PRO A 594 10.91 -1.18 -2.14
CA PRO A 594 9.61 -0.55 -1.93
C PRO A 594 9.23 -0.54 -0.45
N LEU A 595 8.84 0.64 0.06
CA LEU A 595 8.46 0.84 1.44
C LEU A 595 6.93 0.88 1.55
N MET A 596 6.39 -0.21 2.11
CA MET A 596 4.95 -0.42 2.28
C MET A 596 4.51 0.04 3.67
N SER A 597 3.41 0.79 3.72
CA SER A 597 2.81 1.23 4.97
C SER A 597 1.29 1.05 4.93
N LEU A 598 0.65 1.29 6.08
CA LEU A 598 -0.79 1.26 6.21
C LEU A 598 -1.37 2.67 6.00
N CYS A 599 -2.45 2.75 5.22
CA CYS A 599 -3.33 3.90 5.17
C CYS A 599 -4.71 3.56 5.72
N ALA A 600 -5.40 4.56 6.25
CA ALA A 600 -6.80 4.47 6.64
C ALA A 600 -7.69 4.93 5.49
N ARG A 601 -8.78 4.20 5.24
CA ARG A 601 -9.84 4.61 4.31
C ARG A 601 -10.92 5.35 5.08
N GLU A 602 -10.77 6.66 5.18
CA GLU A 602 -11.70 7.51 5.91
C GLU A 602 -12.85 7.94 5.00
N ARG A 603 -14.06 8.06 5.55
CA ARG A 603 -15.20 8.63 4.80
C ARG A 603 -15.24 10.12 5.06
N SER A 604 -15.80 10.90 4.13
CA SER A 604 -15.88 12.35 4.28
C SER A 604 -16.62 12.77 5.55
N ILE A 605 -17.67 12.06 5.97
CA ILE A 605 -18.35 12.31 7.26
C ILE A 605 -17.42 12.13 8.48
N ASP A 606 -16.48 11.19 8.41
CA ASP A 606 -15.52 10.93 9.49
C ASP A 606 -14.42 12.00 9.53
N VAL A 607 -14.05 12.54 8.36
CA VAL A 607 -13.15 13.69 8.22
C VAL A 607 -13.80 14.96 8.78
N ILE A 608 -15.02 15.23 8.35
CA ILE A 608 -15.77 16.44 8.71
C ILE A 608 -16.02 16.53 10.22
N ARG A 609 -16.47 15.43 10.85
CA ARG A 609 -16.81 15.43 12.29
C ARG A 609 -15.61 15.41 13.21
N ALA A 610 -14.40 15.20 12.69
CA ALA A 610 -13.21 15.10 13.51
C ALA A 610 -12.86 16.47 14.09
N ALA A 611 -12.56 16.49 15.39
CA ALA A 611 -12.09 17.69 16.07
C ALA A 611 -10.64 18.06 15.69
N SER A 612 -9.92 17.16 15.01
CA SER A 612 -8.55 17.40 14.55
C SER A 612 -8.51 18.36 13.36
N ASN A 613 -7.38 19.05 13.21
CA ASN A 613 -7.04 19.75 11.97
C ASN A 613 -7.11 18.76 10.79
N ILE A 614 -7.72 19.17 9.68
CA ILE A 614 -7.92 18.34 8.50
C ILE A 614 -6.58 17.88 7.88
N GLU A 615 -5.57 18.74 7.88
CA GLU A 615 -4.23 18.43 7.38
C GLU A 615 -3.63 17.26 8.16
N LYS A 616 -3.71 17.35 9.49
CA LYS A 616 -3.24 16.32 10.41
C LYS A 616 -3.96 14.98 10.23
N GLN A 617 -5.14 14.98 9.62
CA GLN A 617 -6.00 13.81 9.45
C GLN A 617 -5.81 13.12 8.09
N ILE A 618 -5.81 13.86 6.98
CA ILE A 618 -5.86 13.29 5.63
C ILE A 618 -4.69 13.68 4.71
N PHE A 619 -3.88 14.68 5.10
CA PHE A 619 -2.80 15.16 4.23
C PHE A 619 -1.51 14.37 4.43
N TRP A 620 -0.82 14.21 3.32
CA TRP A 620 0.48 13.58 3.15
C TRP A 620 1.50 14.65 2.79
N GLN A 621 2.73 14.47 3.26
CA GLN A 621 3.86 15.34 2.98
C GLN A 621 5.06 14.50 2.57
N TYR A 622 5.85 14.99 1.60
CA TYR A 622 7.11 14.37 1.23
C TYR A 622 8.18 14.65 2.28
N LEU A 623 8.90 13.61 2.69
CA LEU A 623 9.99 13.67 3.65
C LEU A 623 11.31 13.47 2.89
N PRO A 624 12.14 14.52 2.73
CA PRO A 624 13.38 14.43 1.98
C PRO A 624 14.41 13.55 2.69
N ILE A 625 15.35 13.00 1.91
CA ILE A 625 16.53 12.30 2.46
C ILE A 625 17.36 13.31 3.25
N SER A 626 17.69 12.95 4.48
CA SER A 626 18.64 13.66 5.33
C SER A 626 19.79 12.73 5.74
N GLN A 627 20.83 13.25 6.38
CA GLN A 627 21.95 12.43 6.85
C GLN A 627 21.50 11.32 7.83
N SER A 628 20.35 11.49 8.49
CA SER A 628 19.74 10.51 9.41
C SER A 628 18.62 9.67 8.79
N CYS A 629 18.20 9.97 7.55
CA CYS A 629 17.04 9.35 6.90
C CYS A 629 17.44 8.72 5.56
N THR A 630 17.48 7.39 5.50
CA THR A 630 17.79 6.62 4.26
C THR A 630 16.53 6.24 3.47
N THR A 631 15.40 6.90 3.73
CA THR A 631 14.11 6.60 3.11
C THR A 631 13.59 7.80 2.34
N LEU A 632 13.17 7.57 1.10
CA LEU A 632 12.42 8.49 0.25
C LEU A 632 10.94 8.19 0.44
N GLN A 633 10.19 9.03 1.15
CA GLN A 633 8.81 8.67 1.49
C GLN A 633 7.88 9.86 1.61
N VAL A 634 6.59 9.56 1.52
CA VAL A 634 5.52 10.44 1.99
C VAL A 634 4.99 9.93 3.33
N GLY A 635 4.72 10.86 4.24
CA GLY A 635 4.24 10.58 5.58
C GLY A 635 3.13 11.52 6.03
N PRO A 636 2.58 11.32 7.24
CA PRO A 636 1.61 12.25 7.81
C PRO A 636 2.23 13.63 8.04
N VAL A 637 1.41 14.68 7.90
CA VAL A 637 1.78 16.03 8.34
C VAL A 637 1.93 16.04 9.87
N CYS A 638 3.17 16.20 10.33
CA CYS A 638 3.51 16.46 11.72
C CYS A 638 3.44 17.98 11.93
N GLY A 639 2.65 18.45 12.91
CA GLY A 639 2.66 19.87 13.24
C GLY A 639 4.07 20.32 13.64
N GLU A 640 4.41 21.59 13.36
CA GLU A 640 5.73 22.19 13.56
C GLU A 640 6.49 21.61 14.77
N SER A 641 7.40 20.68 14.50
CA SER A 641 8.62 20.63 15.28
C SER A 641 9.54 21.66 14.62
N ASN A 642 9.81 22.75 15.33
CA ASN A 642 10.88 23.69 15.01
C ASN A 642 12.18 22.91 14.76
N ALA A 643 12.40 22.51 13.53
CA ALA A 643 13.70 22.26 12.95
C ALA A 643 13.90 23.38 11.95
N THR A 644 13.99 24.60 12.48
CA THR A 644 14.81 25.62 11.84
C THR A 644 16.15 24.97 11.57
N SER A 645 16.38 24.67 10.29
CA SER A 645 17.70 24.56 9.72
C SER A 645 18.44 25.86 10.05
N GLN A 646 19.12 25.89 11.19
CA GLN A 646 20.17 26.86 11.42
C GLN A 646 21.31 26.48 10.48
N SER A 647 21.44 27.29 9.45
CA SER A 647 22.63 27.49 8.67
C SER A 647 23.83 27.75 9.59
N THR A 648 24.81 26.87 9.53
CA THR A 648 26.24 27.19 9.60
C THR A 648 27.01 26.17 8.79
#